data_AF-A0A512B5W8-F1
#
_entry.id   AF-A0A512B5W8-F1
#
_cell.length_a   1.000
_cell.length_b   1.000
_cell.length_c   1.000
_cell.angle_alpha   90.00
_cell.angle_beta   90.00
_cell.angle_gamma   90.00
#
_symmetry.space_group_name_H-M   'P 1'
#
loop_
_entity.id
_entity.type
_entity.pdbx_description
1 polymer ?
#
loop_
_entity_poly.entity_id
_entity_poly.type
_entity_poly.pdbx_seq_one_letter_code
_entity_poly.pdbx_strand_id
1 'polypeptide(L)'
;MKKHPQAYLSLPITDIKPFYDVVVIGSGYGGSIAASRLARAGLKVGLLERGKEYQPGDYPDDQVQATKEMQVNMPHKHLGSTTALYEFHVNKDINVFVGCGLGGTSLVNANVCIEPDRRVFADEAWPLEIREDFASFDRGVERARAMLKPERYPEGKNGYPKLPKTEAMKVAAKALNEPFTFAPINVTFENKINHVGVEQHKCDLCGDCVTGCNYGAKNTTLMNYLPDARNHGAEIFTEVAVQHLERINNQWVIYYRLQEAGREKFKAPFLFVRANMVILGAGSLGSTEILLKSKQNGLQLSNLLGHRFTGNGDVLGFGFNNDYEINGVGFGKHKPGEEIEAVGPCIGGIIDMRGKENLEEGYVIEEGVIPGALSGILPGTFITVARLLGKDTDANLKDFAMEKLRKIKTKILGAYEGALKNTLTYLVMSHDDGKGKLSLAHDRIRVDWPAVGKQPIFKIVNDKLKEATKALGGTYVTNPSWSKAMNFDLVTVHPLGGCVMGDKAETGVVNHAGQVYASETGTDLHQGLYVTDGAIIPRSVGVNPLLTISALAERSCEIIAQDYGLTISYDFPAVTPQEKKIKPVGLQFTETMTGYFSTEEKDDFQKGHDAGKNKNSPFTFTLTIVSEDLEKMLNSEQHEAKMAGTVTAPALSPKPLTISEGKFNLFVKDKQDPGKLKMLYQMKLHTVGGHEYFFTGYKEAADDKGFDVWSDTSTLFITVYEGPDSSGPVTGKGILKILPKDFKKQVTTIKALHAADVLESAKAIKDFGLFFSKALYQQYL
;
A
#
# COMPACT_ATOMS: atom_id res chain seq x y z
N MET A 1 23.44 -10.05 -0.69
CA MET A 1 22.56 -11.20 -0.36
C MET A 1 21.52 -10.72 0.65
N LYS A 2 20.22 -10.98 0.41
CA LYS A 2 19.15 -10.64 1.36
C LYS A 2 19.44 -11.32 2.69
N LYS A 3 19.38 -10.59 3.81
CA LYS A 3 19.75 -11.13 5.13
C LYS A 3 18.82 -12.28 5.55
N HIS A 4 17.51 -12.22 5.21
CA HIS A 4 16.50 -13.21 5.60
C HIS A 4 15.33 -13.31 4.58
N PRO A 5 15.48 -13.99 3.43
CA PRO A 5 14.42 -14.05 2.42
C PRO A 5 13.20 -14.87 2.88
N GLN A 6 12.01 -14.33 2.66
CA GLN A 6 10.71 -14.99 2.84
C GLN A 6 10.03 -15.27 1.49
N ALA A 7 9.03 -16.16 1.47
CA ALA A 7 8.26 -16.46 0.27
C ALA A 7 7.33 -15.30 -0.09
N TYR A 8 7.28 -14.93 -1.38
CA TYR A 8 6.35 -13.92 -1.89
C TYR A 8 4.90 -14.44 -1.78
N LEU A 9 4.02 -13.61 -1.23
CA LEU A 9 2.59 -13.88 -1.08
C LEU A 9 1.81 -13.53 -2.34
N SER A 10 2.28 -12.53 -3.11
CA SER A 10 1.60 -12.04 -4.31
C SER A 10 1.66 -13.03 -5.48
N LEU A 11 0.50 -13.17 -6.13
CA LEU A 11 0.30 -13.91 -7.36
C LEU A 11 0.49 -12.99 -8.58
N PRO A 12 0.82 -13.56 -9.75
CA PRO A 12 0.85 -12.81 -11.00
C PRO A 12 -0.47 -12.08 -11.29
N ILE A 13 -0.39 -10.86 -11.80
CA ILE A 13 -1.57 -10.06 -12.21
C ILE A 13 -2.45 -10.75 -13.25
N THR A 14 -1.89 -11.69 -14.01
CA THR A 14 -2.59 -12.48 -15.03
C THR A 14 -3.44 -13.60 -14.45
N ASP A 15 -3.28 -13.89 -13.15
CA ASP A 15 -4.09 -14.87 -12.40
C ASP A 15 -5.32 -14.23 -11.73
N ILE A 16 -5.52 -12.91 -11.88
CA ILE A 16 -6.74 -12.25 -11.42
C ILE A 16 -7.95 -12.88 -12.14
N LYS A 17 -8.83 -13.50 -11.36
CA LYS A 17 -10.07 -14.10 -11.85
C LYS A 17 -11.09 -13.02 -12.24
N PRO A 18 -12.02 -13.33 -13.16
CA PRO A 18 -13.10 -12.40 -13.54
C PRO A 18 -14.10 -12.14 -12.41
N PHE A 19 -14.15 -13.01 -11.39
CA PHE A 19 -15.09 -12.95 -10.28
C PHE A 19 -14.52 -13.52 -8.97
N TYR A 20 -14.87 -12.90 -7.85
CA TYR A 20 -14.62 -13.37 -6.48
C TYR A 20 -15.88 -13.28 -5.62
N ASP A 21 -15.95 -14.06 -4.55
CA ASP A 21 -17.01 -13.86 -3.54
C ASP A 21 -16.81 -12.50 -2.84
N VAL A 22 -15.54 -12.20 -2.52
CA VAL A 22 -15.15 -10.93 -1.90
C VAL A 22 -13.91 -10.36 -2.58
N VAL A 23 -13.97 -9.07 -2.92
CA VAL A 23 -12.77 -8.29 -3.26
C VAL A 23 -12.42 -7.39 -2.09
N VAL A 24 -11.19 -7.52 -1.58
CA VAL A 24 -10.65 -6.66 -0.54
C VAL A 24 -9.65 -5.68 -1.18
N ILE A 25 -9.79 -4.39 -0.88
CA ILE A 25 -8.99 -3.34 -1.52
C ILE A 25 -8.08 -2.71 -0.48
N GLY A 26 -6.77 -2.84 -0.67
CA GLY A 26 -5.75 -2.41 0.28
C GLY A 26 -5.40 -3.51 1.28
N SER A 27 -4.13 -3.54 1.67
CA SER A 27 -3.55 -4.61 2.49
C SER A 27 -3.05 -4.14 3.87
N GLY A 28 -3.49 -2.96 4.33
CA GLY A 28 -3.22 -2.48 5.69
C GLY A 28 -3.95 -3.29 6.76
N TYR A 29 -4.05 -2.76 7.99
CA TYR A 29 -4.72 -3.45 9.10
C TYR A 29 -6.15 -3.90 8.74
N GLY A 30 -7.04 -2.97 8.35
CA GLY A 30 -8.43 -3.31 8.01
C GLY A 30 -8.58 -4.33 6.87
N GLY A 31 -7.83 -4.15 5.78
CA GLY A 31 -7.90 -5.02 4.61
C GLY A 31 -7.28 -6.41 4.85
N SER A 32 -6.11 -6.49 5.49
CA SER A 32 -5.48 -7.78 5.79
C SER A 32 -6.31 -8.62 6.77
N ILE A 33 -6.93 -7.99 7.78
CA ILE A 33 -7.86 -8.64 8.71
C ILE A 33 -9.08 -9.16 7.94
N ALA A 34 -9.73 -8.33 7.12
CA ALA A 34 -10.88 -8.75 6.32
C ALA A 34 -10.55 -9.93 5.40
N ALA A 35 -9.41 -9.88 4.71
CA ALA A 35 -8.98 -10.96 3.84
C ALA A 35 -8.73 -12.27 4.59
N SER A 36 -8.05 -12.20 5.75
CA SER A 36 -7.82 -13.38 6.61
C SER A 36 -9.13 -13.99 7.10
N ARG A 37 -10.01 -13.17 7.68
CA ARG A 37 -11.25 -13.65 8.31
C ARG A 37 -12.25 -14.19 7.29
N LEU A 38 -12.41 -13.52 6.15
CA LEU A 38 -13.33 -13.96 5.11
C LEU A 38 -12.79 -15.18 4.33
N ALA A 39 -11.46 -15.33 4.18
CA ALA A 39 -10.88 -16.56 3.65
C ALA A 39 -11.05 -17.74 4.63
N ARG A 40 -10.85 -17.52 5.94
CA ARG A 40 -11.15 -18.52 6.99
C ARG A 40 -12.62 -18.92 7.04
N ALA A 41 -13.52 -18.02 6.66
CA ALA A 41 -14.94 -18.30 6.48
C ALA A 41 -15.26 -19.10 5.21
N GLY A 42 -14.26 -19.44 4.39
CA GLY A 42 -14.41 -20.27 3.18
C GLY A 42 -14.76 -19.49 1.92
N LEU A 43 -14.72 -18.15 1.94
CA LEU A 43 -15.00 -17.33 0.76
C LEU A 43 -13.80 -17.27 -0.19
N LYS A 44 -14.07 -17.19 -1.50
CA LYS A 44 -13.04 -16.88 -2.50
C LYS A 44 -12.70 -15.39 -2.43
N VAL A 45 -11.59 -15.08 -1.77
CA VAL A 45 -11.13 -13.70 -1.55
C VAL A 45 -10.05 -13.31 -2.56
N GLY A 46 -10.24 -12.17 -3.24
CA GLY A 46 -9.21 -11.48 -4.02
C GLY A 46 -8.80 -10.18 -3.34
N LEU A 47 -7.54 -10.05 -2.90
CA LEU A 47 -6.97 -8.82 -2.33
C LEU A 47 -6.20 -8.04 -3.39
N LEU A 48 -6.51 -6.76 -3.55
CA LEU A 48 -5.87 -5.84 -4.48
C LEU A 48 -5.07 -4.78 -3.73
N GLU A 49 -3.75 -4.78 -3.89
CA GLU A 49 -2.82 -3.81 -3.32
C GLU A 49 -2.19 -2.93 -4.40
N ARG A 50 -2.13 -1.61 -4.19
CA ARG A 50 -1.53 -0.68 -5.16
C ARG A 50 0.00 -0.72 -5.15
N GLY A 51 0.62 -0.88 -4.00
CA GLY A 51 2.08 -0.91 -3.85
C GLY A 51 2.71 -2.26 -4.20
N LYS A 52 4.03 -2.35 -4.04
CA LYS A 52 4.82 -3.57 -4.25
C LYS A 52 4.82 -4.47 -3.02
N GLU A 53 5.26 -5.71 -3.18
CA GLU A 53 5.58 -6.59 -2.05
C GLU A 53 7.05 -6.40 -1.63
N TYR A 54 7.28 -5.97 -0.39
CA TYR A 54 8.61 -5.80 0.21
C TYR A 54 8.83 -6.83 1.30
N GLN A 55 9.84 -7.69 1.16
CA GLN A 55 10.20 -8.67 2.18
C GLN A 55 11.32 -8.14 3.10
N PRO A 56 11.50 -8.68 4.32
CA PRO A 56 12.69 -8.39 5.12
C PRO A 56 13.97 -8.57 4.29
N GLY A 57 14.78 -7.52 4.19
CA GLY A 57 15.96 -7.43 3.34
C GLY A 57 15.76 -6.60 2.07
N ASP A 58 14.52 -6.25 1.71
CA ASP A 58 14.18 -5.39 0.56
C ASP A 58 13.97 -3.93 0.94
N TYR A 59 13.87 -3.61 2.25
CA TYR A 59 13.62 -2.25 2.70
C TYR A 59 14.86 -1.38 2.54
N PRO A 60 14.72 -0.10 2.16
CA PRO A 60 15.84 0.81 2.06
C PRO A 60 16.64 0.94 3.36
N ASP A 61 17.95 0.68 3.30
CA ASP A 61 18.89 0.83 4.41
C ASP A 61 19.88 1.98 4.22
N ASP A 62 19.83 2.67 3.07
CA ASP A 62 20.58 3.89 2.80
C ASP A 62 19.73 4.99 2.15
N GLN A 63 20.29 6.20 2.10
CA GLN A 63 19.61 7.39 1.59
C GLN A 63 19.27 7.31 0.09
N VAL A 64 20.12 6.67 -0.73
CA VAL A 64 19.90 6.57 -2.18
C VAL A 64 18.73 5.65 -2.45
N GLN A 65 18.69 4.50 -1.77
CA GLN A 65 17.56 3.57 -1.82
C GLN A 65 16.28 4.22 -1.29
N ALA A 66 16.34 4.92 -0.16
CA ALA A 66 15.17 5.56 0.43
C ALA A 66 14.60 6.67 -0.48
N THR A 67 15.46 7.39 -1.18
CA THR A 67 15.05 8.42 -2.15
C THR A 67 14.34 7.80 -3.37
N LYS A 68 14.77 6.62 -3.83
CA LYS A 68 14.10 5.90 -4.93
C LYS A 68 12.71 5.40 -4.53
N GLU A 69 12.54 5.05 -3.26
CA GLU A 69 11.27 4.60 -2.69
C GLU A 69 10.43 5.74 -2.10
N MET A 70 10.78 7.00 -2.41
CA MET A 70 10.01 8.18 -2.04
C MET A 70 9.04 8.58 -3.15
N GLN A 71 7.77 8.82 -2.79
CA GLN A 71 6.78 9.44 -3.64
C GLN A 71 6.07 10.61 -2.94
N VAL A 72 5.73 11.64 -3.71
CA VAL A 72 5.14 12.87 -3.18
C VAL A 72 3.95 13.29 -4.03
N ASN A 73 2.78 13.35 -3.41
CA ASN A 73 1.52 13.76 -4.00
C ASN A 73 1.22 15.23 -3.68
N MET A 74 1.54 16.13 -4.63
CA MET A 74 1.31 17.57 -4.53
C MET A 74 0.10 18.01 -5.36
N PRO A 75 -0.50 19.19 -5.07
CA PRO A 75 -1.76 19.65 -5.68
C PRO A 75 -1.91 19.44 -7.19
N HIS A 76 -0.85 19.70 -7.96
CA HIS A 76 -0.87 19.63 -9.43
C HIS A 76 0.14 18.64 -10.02
N LYS A 77 0.89 17.91 -9.20
CA LYS A 77 1.94 17.00 -9.68
C LYS A 77 2.22 15.86 -8.71
N HIS A 78 2.65 14.74 -9.27
CA HIS A 78 3.20 13.62 -8.51
C HIS A 78 4.69 13.51 -8.81
N LEU A 79 5.49 13.24 -7.80
CA LEU A 79 6.91 12.93 -7.93
C LEU A 79 7.19 11.53 -7.40
N GLY A 80 8.15 10.83 -8.01
CA GLY A 80 8.46 9.44 -7.67
C GLY A 80 7.57 8.44 -8.43
N SER A 81 7.83 7.15 -8.19
CA SER A 81 6.97 6.08 -8.69
C SER A 81 5.74 5.94 -7.82
N THR A 82 4.59 5.69 -8.44
CA THR A 82 3.30 5.56 -7.73
C THR A 82 3.21 4.31 -6.85
N THR A 83 4.17 3.38 -6.98
CA THR A 83 4.28 2.14 -6.20
C THR A 83 5.42 2.16 -5.18
N ALA A 84 6.09 3.31 -5.01
CA ALA A 84 7.19 3.50 -4.07
C ALA A 84 6.74 3.44 -2.60
N LEU A 85 7.55 2.92 -1.69
CA LEU A 85 7.13 2.60 -0.31
C LEU A 85 6.63 3.80 0.52
N TYR A 86 7.29 4.95 0.42
CA TYR A 86 7.08 6.11 1.28
C TYR A 86 6.25 7.17 0.55
N GLU A 87 5.01 7.39 0.96
CA GLU A 87 4.14 8.39 0.32
C GLU A 87 3.84 9.58 1.24
N PHE A 88 4.15 10.77 0.72
CA PHE A 88 3.77 12.04 1.33
C PHE A 88 2.67 12.73 0.53
N HIS A 89 1.54 13.00 1.17
CA HIS A 89 0.53 13.91 0.65
C HIS A 89 0.83 15.31 1.18
N VAL A 90 1.20 16.21 0.25
CA VAL A 90 1.49 17.60 0.57
C VAL A 90 0.20 18.40 0.42
N ASN A 91 -0.27 18.99 1.53
CA ASN A 91 -1.44 19.86 1.54
C ASN A 91 -1.11 21.18 2.23
N LYS A 92 -2.10 22.08 2.25
CA LYS A 92 -1.91 23.45 2.73
C LYS A 92 -1.74 23.54 4.24
N ASP A 93 -2.50 22.77 5.01
CA ASP A 93 -2.54 22.92 6.47
C ASP A 93 -1.96 21.68 7.21
N ILE A 94 -2.06 20.50 6.60
CA ILE A 94 -1.54 19.25 7.16
C ILE A 94 -1.02 18.30 6.08
N ASN A 95 0.21 17.85 6.25
CA ASN A 95 0.81 16.83 5.40
C ASN A 95 0.56 15.44 6.00
N VAL A 96 0.36 14.44 5.14
CA VAL A 96 0.07 13.06 5.58
C VAL A 96 1.14 12.14 5.04
N PHE A 97 1.68 11.29 5.91
CA PHE A 97 2.60 10.22 5.53
C PHE A 97 1.92 8.85 5.64
N VAL A 98 2.03 8.03 4.59
CA VAL A 98 1.50 6.67 4.55
C VAL A 98 2.49 5.70 3.90
N GLY A 99 2.39 4.42 4.24
CA GLY A 99 3.13 3.35 3.56
C GLY A 99 2.35 2.79 2.38
N CYS A 100 3.01 2.58 1.25
CA CYS A 100 2.45 1.99 0.04
C CYS A 100 3.15 0.66 -0.29
N GLY A 101 2.45 -0.46 -0.09
CA GLY A 101 3.01 -1.80 -0.27
C GLY A 101 2.13 -2.88 0.35
N LEU A 102 2.44 -4.14 0.08
CA LEU A 102 1.73 -5.29 0.64
C LEU A 102 1.92 -5.36 2.16
N GLY A 103 0.95 -4.83 2.90
CA GLY A 103 0.95 -4.61 4.34
C GLY A 103 0.68 -3.15 4.76
N GLY A 104 0.58 -2.23 3.80
CA GLY A 104 0.33 -0.80 3.99
C GLY A 104 1.28 -0.13 4.99
N THR A 105 0.76 0.81 5.78
CA THR A 105 1.56 1.53 6.79
C THR A 105 2.12 0.62 7.89
N SER A 106 1.65 -0.62 8.06
CA SER A 106 2.29 -1.56 9.01
C SER A 106 3.75 -1.84 8.65
N LEU A 107 4.12 -1.72 7.37
CA LEU A 107 5.50 -1.88 6.91
C LEU A 107 6.42 -0.79 7.48
N VAL A 108 5.91 0.44 7.67
CA VAL A 108 6.71 1.64 7.98
C VAL A 108 6.28 2.37 9.27
N ASN A 109 5.39 1.81 10.08
CA ASN A 109 5.06 2.37 11.41
C ASN A 109 6.01 1.92 12.53
N ALA A 110 5.80 2.42 13.74
CA ALA A 110 6.60 2.08 14.91
C ALA A 110 6.08 0.88 15.75
N ASN A 111 5.03 0.18 15.30
CA ASN A 111 4.43 -1.02 15.93
C ASN A 111 3.71 -0.83 17.27
N VAL A 112 3.47 0.39 17.71
CA VAL A 112 2.89 0.63 19.05
C VAL A 112 1.42 0.23 19.10
N CYS A 113 1.08 -0.64 20.04
CA CYS A 113 -0.20 -1.35 20.14
C CYS A 113 -0.91 -0.99 21.45
N ILE A 114 -1.26 0.30 21.59
CA ILE A 114 -1.87 0.86 22.81
C ILE A 114 -3.40 0.87 22.67
N GLU A 115 -4.09 0.52 23.76
CA GLU A 115 -5.55 0.69 23.84
C GLU A 115 -5.89 2.17 24.07
N PRO A 116 -6.85 2.74 23.32
CA PRO A 116 -7.32 4.12 23.56
C PRO A 116 -8.05 4.25 24.90
N ASP A 117 -8.16 5.49 25.39
CA ASP A 117 -9.00 5.77 26.57
C ASP A 117 -10.46 5.44 26.26
N ARG A 118 -11.14 4.70 27.15
CA ARG A 118 -12.53 4.28 26.94
C ARG A 118 -13.49 5.46 26.76
N ARG A 119 -13.18 6.64 27.33
CA ARG A 119 -13.97 7.87 27.16
C ARG A 119 -14.04 8.34 25.71
N VAL A 120 -13.07 7.99 24.86
CA VAL A 120 -13.11 8.27 23.42
C VAL A 120 -14.38 7.71 22.77
N PHE A 121 -14.84 6.55 23.23
CA PHE A 121 -16.02 5.89 22.68
C PHE A 121 -17.33 6.37 23.29
N ALA A 122 -17.30 7.14 24.39
CA ALA A 122 -18.50 7.72 24.98
C ALA A 122 -19.05 8.90 24.15
N ASP A 123 -18.25 9.46 23.24
CA ASP A 123 -18.62 10.55 22.36
C ASP A 123 -19.75 10.16 21.40
N GLU A 124 -20.74 11.04 21.23
CA GLU A 124 -21.92 10.84 20.36
C GLU A 124 -21.58 10.67 18.87
N ALA A 125 -20.36 10.98 18.46
CA ALA A 125 -19.87 10.69 17.11
C ALA A 125 -19.73 9.18 16.85
N TRP A 126 -19.65 8.34 17.90
CA TRP A 126 -19.69 6.89 17.77
C TRP A 126 -21.13 6.35 17.76
N PRO A 127 -21.42 5.33 16.92
CA PRO A 127 -22.73 4.68 16.90
C PRO A 127 -23.13 4.09 18.26
N LEU A 128 -24.44 4.07 18.53
CA LEU A 128 -25.01 3.51 19.75
C LEU A 128 -24.52 2.09 20.04
N GLU A 129 -24.39 1.23 19.03
CA GLU A 129 -23.96 -0.17 19.17
C GLU A 129 -22.49 -0.33 19.63
N ILE A 130 -21.68 0.72 19.54
CA ILE A 130 -20.32 0.75 20.11
C ILE A 130 -20.34 1.36 21.52
N ARG A 131 -21.19 2.37 21.74
CA ARG A 131 -21.32 3.04 23.04
C ARG A 131 -21.95 2.14 24.10
N GLU A 132 -22.91 1.31 23.70
CA GLU A 132 -23.68 0.44 24.59
C GLU A 132 -23.10 -0.98 24.71
N ASP A 133 -22.48 -1.52 23.66
CA ASP A 133 -21.80 -2.83 23.68
C ASP A 133 -20.29 -2.69 23.47
N PHE A 134 -19.60 -2.15 24.48
CA PHE A 134 -18.14 -2.07 24.47
C PHE A 134 -17.48 -3.45 24.51
N ALA A 135 -18.18 -4.50 24.97
CA ALA A 135 -17.64 -5.85 25.01
C ALA A 135 -17.35 -6.42 23.60
N SER A 136 -18.12 -6.01 22.59
CA SER A 136 -17.80 -6.33 21.19
C SER A 136 -16.47 -5.74 20.71
N PHE A 137 -16.13 -4.52 21.16
CA PHE A 137 -14.83 -3.93 20.90
C PHE A 137 -13.71 -4.66 21.66
N ASP A 138 -13.93 -5.00 22.93
CA ASP A 138 -12.96 -5.76 23.75
C ASP A 138 -12.63 -7.12 23.11
N ARG A 139 -13.63 -7.86 22.58
CA ARG A 139 -13.39 -9.10 21.79
C ARG A 139 -12.53 -8.85 20.55
N GLY A 140 -12.77 -7.73 19.86
CA GLY A 140 -11.94 -7.31 18.73
C GLY A 140 -10.49 -7.05 19.14
N VAL A 141 -10.27 -6.40 20.29
CA VAL A 141 -8.93 -6.17 20.86
C VAL A 141 -8.24 -7.50 21.19
N GLU A 142 -8.94 -8.45 21.80
CA GLU A 142 -8.40 -9.78 22.13
C GLU A 142 -7.93 -10.53 20.87
N ARG A 143 -8.77 -10.58 19.84
CA ARG A 143 -8.44 -11.21 18.54
C ARG A 143 -7.26 -10.51 17.86
N ALA A 144 -7.27 -9.17 17.85
CA ALA A 144 -6.18 -8.38 17.28
C ALA A 144 -4.85 -8.68 18.00
N ARG A 145 -4.83 -8.73 19.34
CA ARG A 145 -3.64 -9.07 20.12
C ARG A 145 -3.18 -10.50 19.90
N ALA A 146 -4.10 -11.45 19.71
CA ALA A 146 -3.78 -12.83 19.42
C ALA A 146 -2.94 -12.98 18.13
N MET A 147 -3.19 -12.14 17.12
CA MET A 147 -2.44 -12.09 15.86
C MET A 147 -1.20 -11.17 15.90
N LEU A 148 -1.37 -9.97 16.44
CA LEU A 148 -0.34 -8.92 16.44
C LEU A 148 0.77 -9.20 17.46
N LYS A 149 0.49 -10.01 18.49
CA LYS A 149 1.42 -10.41 19.56
C LYS A 149 2.25 -9.24 20.11
N PRO A 150 1.62 -8.18 20.65
CA PRO A 150 2.38 -7.07 21.22
C PRO A 150 3.17 -7.54 22.45
N GLU A 151 4.44 -7.18 22.51
CA GLU A 151 5.37 -7.45 23.60
C GLU A 151 5.96 -6.12 24.10
N ARG A 152 6.34 -6.04 25.38
CA ARG A 152 7.08 -4.88 25.92
C ARG A 152 8.58 -5.16 25.84
N TYR A 153 9.38 -4.13 25.63
CA TYR A 153 10.83 -4.26 25.59
C TYR A 153 11.37 -4.94 26.87
N PRO A 154 12.09 -6.08 26.76
CA PRO A 154 12.47 -6.90 27.91
C PRO A 154 13.77 -6.40 28.55
N GLU A 155 13.78 -5.15 29.01
CA GLU A 155 14.97 -4.51 29.59
C GLU A 155 15.62 -5.39 30.67
N GLY A 156 16.93 -5.63 30.52
CA GLY A 156 17.73 -6.42 31.44
C GLY A 156 17.50 -7.94 31.38
N LYS A 157 16.69 -8.43 30.43
CA LYS A 157 16.37 -9.85 30.25
C LYS A 157 16.79 -10.31 28.86
N ASN A 158 17.10 -11.60 28.71
CA ASN A 158 17.35 -12.26 27.41
C ASN A 158 18.40 -11.56 26.52
N GLY A 159 19.38 -10.87 27.13
CA GLY A 159 20.43 -10.13 26.42
C GLY A 159 20.03 -8.73 25.94
N TYR A 160 18.87 -8.21 26.34
CA TYR A 160 18.41 -6.87 25.97
C TYR A 160 18.85 -5.81 27.01
N PRO A 161 19.69 -4.83 26.61
CA PRO A 161 20.27 -3.86 27.54
C PRO A 161 19.29 -2.76 27.94
N LYS A 162 19.67 -1.93 28.91
CA LYS A 162 19.05 -0.61 29.08
C LYS A 162 19.36 0.26 27.86
N LEU A 163 18.38 1.03 27.40
CA LEU A 163 18.53 1.89 26.22
C LEU A 163 18.71 3.35 26.67
N PRO A 164 19.72 4.09 26.18
CA PRO A 164 19.96 5.47 26.59
C PRO A 164 18.75 6.40 26.38
N LYS A 165 18.06 6.30 25.24
CA LYS A 165 16.81 7.05 24.98
C LYS A 165 15.73 6.81 26.04
N THR A 166 15.55 5.54 26.44
CA THR A 166 14.57 5.14 27.45
C THR A 166 14.93 5.64 28.85
N GLU A 167 16.21 5.64 29.21
CA GLU A 167 16.65 6.24 30.47
C GLU A 167 16.41 7.76 30.49
N ALA A 168 16.67 8.46 29.37
CA ALA A 168 16.35 9.88 29.25
C ALA A 168 14.83 10.11 29.37
N MET A 169 14.00 9.27 28.74
CA MET A 169 12.55 9.37 28.86
C MET A 169 12.05 9.15 30.29
N LYS A 170 12.65 8.24 31.07
CA LYS A 170 12.37 8.06 32.51
C LYS A 170 12.72 9.31 33.32
N VAL A 171 13.81 10.01 32.99
CA VAL A 171 14.18 11.29 33.63
C VAL A 171 13.14 12.37 33.31
N ALA A 172 12.75 12.50 32.03
CA ALA A 172 11.71 13.44 31.61
C ALA A 172 10.37 13.16 32.31
N ALA A 173 9.95 11.89 32.39
CA ALA A 173 8.72 11.47 33.08
C ALA A 173 8.71 11.91 34.56
N LYS A 174 9.83 11.65 35.26
CA LYS A 174 10.00 12.05 36.66
C LYS A 174 9.92 13.58 36.85
N ALA A 175 10.52 14.34 35.94
CA ALA A 175 10.48 15.81 36.00
C ALA A 175 9.08 16.37 35.72
N LEU A 176 8.32 15.72 34.83
CA LEU A 176 6.93 16.06 34.55
C LEU A 176 5.95 15.58 35.65
N ASN A 177 6.42 14.74 36.59
CA ASN A 177 5.59 14.05 37.57
C ASN A 177 4.49 13.19 36.93
N GLU A 178 4.86 12.45 35.88
CA GLU A 178 3.96 11.61 35.09
C GLU A 178 4.49 10.17 34.98
N PRO A 179 3.62 9.16 34.79
CA PRO A 179 4.04 7.77 34.74
C PRO A 179 4.76 7.42 33.44
N PHE A 180 5.89 6.71 33.58
CA PHE A 180 6.58 6.06 32.47
C PHE A 180 6.20 4.58 32.39
N THR A 181 5.93 4.05 31.19
CA THR A 181 5.83 2.60 30.96
C THR A 181 6.47 2.20 29.63
N PHE A 182 6.94 0.95 29.52
CA PHE A 182 7.38 0.41 28.24
C PHE A 182 6.21 0.22 27.28
N ALA A 183 6.30 0.70 26.05
CA ALA A 183 5.22 0.59 25.09
C ALA A 183 4.97 -0.90 24.71
N PRO A 184 3.72 -1.37 24.64
CA PRO A 184 3.41 -2.62 23.96
C PRO A 184 3.65 -2.44 22.47
N ILE A 185 4.57 -3.23 21.88
CA ILE A 185 4.94 -3.13 20.47
C ILE A 185 4.85 -4.49 19.77
N ASN A 186 4.42 -4.50 18.51
CA ASN A 186 4.36 -5.72 17.68
C ASN A 186 5.76 -6.10 17.16
N VAL A 187 6.67 -6.46 18.06
CA VAL A 187 8.04 -6.87 17.78
C VAL A 187 8.34 -8.12 18.60
N THR A 188 8.96 -9.13 17.99
CA THR A 188 9.43 -10.32 18.72
C THR A 188 10.84 -10.13 19.24
N PHE A 189 11.09 -10.62 20.45
CA PHE A 189 12.41 -10.65 21.08
C PHE A 189 13.01 -12.07 21.11
N GLU A 190 12.40 -12.99 20.36
CA GLU A 190 12.80 -14.39 20.24
C GLU A 190 12.79 -14.84 18.77
N ASN A 191 13.69 -15.78 18.44
CA ASN A 191 13.67 -16.47 17.15
C ASN A 191 12.61 -17.57 17.19
N LYS A 192 11.65 -17.53 16.26
CA LYS A 192 10.55 -18.50 16.22
C LYS A 192 9.95 -18.64 14.83
N ILE A 193 9.28 -19.75 14.57
CA ILE A 193 8.21 -19.79 13.59
C ILE A 193 6.96 -19.31 14.31
N ASN A 194 6.30 -18.29 13.78
CA ASN A 194 5.14 -17.72 14.45
C ASN A 194 3.88 -18.57 14.23
N HIS A 195 2.78 -18.15 14.85
CA HIS A 195 1.50 -18.86 14.88
C HIS A 195 0.79 -18.97 13.52
N VAL A 196 1.32 -18.36 12.46
CA VAL A 196 0.81 -18.49 11.08
C VAL A 196 1.84 -19.12 10.12
N GLY A 197 2.93 -19.68 10.64
CA GLY A 197 3.95 -20.39 9.85
C GLY A 197 5.05 -19.51 9.26
N VAL A 198 5.20 -18.26 9.71
CA VAL A 198 6.24 -17.34 9.24
C VAL A 198 7.46 -17.37 10.16
N GLU A 199 8.65 -17.52 9.57
CA GLU A 199 9.94 -17.40 10.26
C GLU A 199 10.17 -15.94 10.72
N GLN A 200 10.31 -15.73 12.03
CA GLN A 200 10.62 -14.45 12.66
C GLN A 200 11.91 -14.54 13.46
N HIS A 201 12.81 -13.59 13.23
CA HIS A 201 14.02 -13.44 14.04
C HIS A 201 13.79 -12.44 15.17
N LYS A 202 14.55 -12.58 16.26
CA LYS A 202 14.52 -11.63 17.37
C LYS A 202 14.98 -10.22 16.94
N CYS A 203 14.52 -9.20 17.65
CA CYS A 203 14.96 -7.81 17.41
C CYS A 203 16.46 -7.62 17.64
N ASP A 204 17.16 -7.06 16.64
CA ASP A 204 18.58 -6.71 16.67
C ASP A 204 18.86 -5.25 17.08
N LEU A 205 17.85 -4.55 17.63
CA LEU A 205 18.00 -3.21 18.23
C LEU A 205 18.46 -2.11 17.26
N CYS A 206 18.08 -2.21 15.98
CA CYS A 206 18.57 -1.32 14.93
C CYS A 206 17.90 0.06 14.84
N GLY A 207 16.76 0.28 15.49
CA GLY A 207 16.05 1.57 15.43
C GLY A 207 15.31 1.90 14.13
N ASP A 208 15.53 1.16 13.04
CA ASP A 208 15.00 1.47 11.69
C ASP A 208 13.54 1.05 11.44
N CYS A 209 12.74 0.87 12.49
CA CYS A 209 11.38 0.30 12.39
C CYS A 209 10.47 1.05 11.41
N VAL A 210 10.66 2.37 11.28
CA VAL A 210 9.82 3.29 10.51
C VAL A 210 10.23 3.44 9.03
N THR A 211 11.30 2.76 8.61
CA THR A 211 11.70 2.59 7.21
C THR A 211 11.53 1.14 6.73
N GLY A 212 10.96 0.29 7.58
CA GLY A 212 10.82 -1.15 7.31
C GLY A 212 11.91 -1.98 7.98
N CYS A 213 11.50 -3.12 8.53
CA CYS A 213 12.38 -4.00 9.30
C CYS A 213 13.04 -5.04 8.38
N ASN A 214 14.33 -4.86 8.10
CA ASN A 214 15.12 -5.81 7.31
C ASN A 214 15.49 -7.12 8.04
N TYR A 215 15.17 -7.22 9.33
CA TYR A 215 15.57 -8.33 10.19
C TYR A 215 14.41 -9.30 10.51
N GLY A 216 13.18 -8.99 10.07
CA GLY A 216 12.02 -9.88 10.27
C GLY A 216 11.46 -9.94 11.70
N ALA A 217 11.96 -9.10 12.62
CA ALA A 217 11.48 -9.04 14.01
C ALA A 217 10.14 -8.30 14.18
N LYS A 218 9.81 -7.42 13.23
CA LYS A 218 8.59 -6.63 13.23
C LYS A 218 7.40 -7.48 12.82
N ASN A 219 6.40 -7.66 13.67
CA ASN A 219 5.21 -8.46 13.38
C ASN A 219 4.15 -7.63 12.61
N THR A 220 4.52 -7.20 11.40
CA THR A 220 3.64 -6.44 10.48
C THR A 220 2.50 -7.31 9.96
N THR A 221 1.53 -6.72 9.24
CA THR A 221 0.45 -7.49 8.59
C THR A 221 0.97 -8.48 7.53
N LEU A 222 2.13 -8.17 6.91
CA LEU A 222 2.87 -9.08 6.03
C LEU A 222 3.40 -10.32 6.77
N MET A 223 3.56 -10.25 8.09
CA MET A 223 4.11 -11.32 8.92
C MET A 223 3.03 -12.09 9.69
N ASN A 224 1.76 -11.66 9.64
CA ASN A 224 0.63 -12.31 10.33
C ASN A 224 -0.62 -12.50 9.45
N TYR A 225 -1.50 -11.50 9.33
CA TYR A 225 -2.80 -11.61 8.67
C TYR A 225 -2.71 -11.97 7.18
N LEU A 226 -1.73 -11.43 6.44
CA LEU A 226 -1.61 -11.71 5.00
C LEU A 226 -1.14 -13.16 4.71
N PRO A 227 -0.10 -13.69 5.39
CA PRO A 227 0.23 -15.11 5.35
C PRO A 227 -0.96 -15.99 5.77
N ASP A 228 -1.67 -15.62 6.83
CA ASP A 228 -2.87 -16.35 7.27
C ASP A 228 -3.96 -16.38 6.21
N ALA A 229 -4.22 -15.25 5.53
CA ALA A 229 -5.15 -15.19 4.41
C ALA A 229 -4.73 -16.13 3.26
N ARG A 230 -3.44 -16.15 2.88
CA ARG A 230 -2.91 -17.07 1.87
C ARG A 230 -3.04 -18.53 2.28
N ASN A 231 -2.79 -18.85 3.55
CA ASN A 231 -2.94 -20.21 4.09
C ASN A 231 -4.40 -20.71 3.99
N HIS A 232 -5.37 -19.80 3.96
CA HIS A 232 -6.80 -20.11 3.82
C HIS A 232 -7.36 -19.81 2.41
N GLY A 233 -6.49 -19.65 1.41
CA GLY A 233 -6.88 -19.60 0.00
C GLY A 233 -7.18 -18.21 -0.57
N ALA A 234 -6.95 -17.13 0.17
CA ALA A 234 -7.02 -15.78 -0.41
C ALA A 234 -5.99 -15.62 -1.53
N GLU A 235 -6.35 -14.94 -2.61
CA GLU A 235 -5.46 -14.59 -3.71
C GLU A 235 -5.07 -13.11 -3.60
N ILE A 236 -3.77 -12.82 -3.61
CA ILE A 236 -3.24 -11.47 -3.34
C ILE A 236 -2.52 -10.96 -4.58
N PHE A 237 -2.84 -9.74 -4.99
CA PHE A 237 -2.25 -9.10 -6.17
C PHE A 237 -1.72 -7.71 -5.81
N THR A 238 -0.49 -7.42 -6.22
CA THR A 238 0.19 -6.13 -6.02
C THR A 238 0.24 -5.32 -7.30
N GLU A 239 0.60 -4.03 -7.19
CA GLU A 239 0.60 -3.09 -8.31
C GLU A 239 -0.79 -2.95 -8.99
N VAL A 240 -1.87 -3.16 -8.23
CA VAL A 240 -3.28 -3.03 -8.66
C VAL A 240 -3.95 -1.86 -7.94
N ALA A 241 -4.15 -0.76 -8.67
CA ALA A 241 -4.76 0.45 -8.13
C ALA A 241 -6.25 0.55 -8.49
N VAL A 242 -7.13 0.25 -7.53
CA VAL A 242 -8.57 0.47 -7.69
C VAL A 242 -8.88 1.95 -7.84
N GLN A 243 -9.80 2.27 -8.75
CA GLN A 243 -10.15 3.63 -9.12
C GLN A 243 -11.54 4.02 -8.63
N HIS A 244 -12.53 3.17 -8.87
CA HIS A 244 -13.91 3.37 -8.43
C HIS A 244 -14.68 2.06 -8.48
N LEU A 245 -15.87 2.09 -7.90
CA LEU A 245 -16.82 0.98 -7.83
C LEU A 245 -18.09 1.35 -8.58
N GLU A 246 -18.70 0.36 -9.23
CA GLU A 246 -20.03 0.46 -9.82
C GLU A 246 -20.86 -0.75 -9.38
N ARG A 247 -22.18 -0.59 -9.29
CA ARG A 247 -23.12 -1.67 -9.01
C ARG A 247 -23.90 -2.00 -10.28
N ILE A 248 -23.73 -3.19 -10.82
CA ILE A 248 -24.39 -3.65 -12.07
C ILE A 248 -24.98 -5.03 -11.82
N ASN A 249 -26.25 -5.24 -12.17
CA ASN A 249 -26.93 -6.56 -12.06
C ASN A 249 -26.78 -7.23 -10.69
N ASN A 250 -26.91 -6.47 -9.60
CA ASN A 250 -26.67 -6.95 -8.24
C ASN A 250 -25.27 -7.57 -8.02
N GLN A 251 -24.26 -7.14 -8.79
CA GLN A 251 -22.85 -7.43 -8.58
C GLN A 251 -22.05 -6.13 -8.49
N TRP A 252 -20.99 -6.14 -7.68
CA TRP A 252 -20.03 -5.05 -7.65
C TRP A 252 -19.05 -5.22 -8.79
N VAL A 253 -18.77 -4.13 -9.49
CA VAL A 253 -17.73 -4.04 -10.51
C VAL A 253 -16.64 -3.12 -9.98
N ILE A 254 -15.44 -3.67 -9.81
CA ILE A 254 -14.29 -2.99 -9.23
C ILE A 254 -13.36 -2.60 -10.38
N TYR A 255 -13.31 -1.32 -10.72
CA TYR A 255 -12.45 -0.83 -11.80
C TYR A 255 -11.06 -0.51 -11.29
N TYR A 256 -10.02 -1.03 -11.96
CA TYR A 256 -8.64 -0.88 -11.53
C TYR A 256 -7.66 -0.61 -12.69
N ARG A 257 -6.48 -0.09 -12.32
CA ARG A 257 -5.32 0.07 -13.19
C ARG A 257 -4.19 -0.82 -12.71
N LEU A 258 -3.44 -1.38 -13.65
CA LEU A 258 -2.16 -2.01 -13.37
C LEU A 258 -1.08 -0.92 -13.36
N GLN A 259 -0.38 -0.77 -12.23
CA GLN A 259 0.68 0.22 -12.08
C GLN A 259 1.95 -0.22 -12.78
N GLU A 260 2.72 0.75 -13.27
CA GLU A 260 4.05 0.55 -13.88
C GLU A 260 4.07 -0.44 -15.08
N ALA A 261 2.89 -0.82 -15.61
CA ALA A 261 2.76 -1.70 -16.77
C ALA A 261 2.83 -0.94 -18.12
N GLY A 262 2.86 0.41 -18.10
CA GLY A 262 2.93 1.24 -19.29
C GLY A 262 1.62 1.34 -20.08
N ARG A 263 0.50 0.86 -19.52
CA ARG A 263 -0.83 0.85 -20.17
C ARG A 263 -1.37 2.26 -20.41
N GLU A 264 -1.04 3.20 -19.53
CA GLU A 264 -1.40 4.61 -19.61
C GLU A 264 -0.82 5.31 -20.85
N LYS A 265 0.35 4.86 -21.35
CA LYS A 265 0.94 5.36 -22.60
C LYS A 265 0.05 5.09 -23.82
N PHE A 266 -0.84 4.11 -23.71
CA PHE A 266 -1.82 3.72 -24.72
C PHE A 266 -3.22 4.27 -24.44
N LYS A 267 -3.42 5.02 -23.35
CA LYS A 267 -4.75 5.44 -22.87
C LYS A 267 -5.70 4.25 -22.70
N ALA A 268 -5.15 3.12 -22.23
CA ALA A 268 -5.93 1.90 -22.04
C ALA A 268 -7.10 2.16 -21.08
N PRO A 269 -8.29 1.59 -21.34
CA PRO A 269 -9.37 1.56 -20.36
C PRO A 269 -8.95 0.90 -19.05
N PHE A 270 -9.70 1.15 -17.99
CA PHE A 270 -9.56 0.39 -16.74
C PHE A 270 -9.94 -1.07 -16.96
N LEU A 271 -9.20 -1.95 -16.31
CA LEU A 271 -9.63 -3.34 -16.14
C LEU A 271 -10.73 -3.36 -15.08
N PHE A 272 -11.47 -4.46 -15.00
CA PHE A 272 -12.41 -4.67 -13.91
C PHE A 272 -12.44 -6.13 -13.44
N VAL A 273 -12.84 -6.30 -12.19
CA VAL A 273 -13.20 -7.60 -11.60
C VAL A 273 -14.58 -7.48 -10.96
N ARG A 274 -15.36 -8.56 -10.95
CA ARG A 274 -16.70 -8.59 -10.34
C ARG A 274 -16.66 -9.25 -8.96
N ALA A 275 -17.57 -8.85 -8.07
CA ALA A 275 -17.71 -9.50 -6.76
C ALA A 275 -19.14 -9.44 -6.21
N ASN A 276 -19.44 -10.36 -5.27
CA ASN A 276 -20.65 -10.24 -4.44
C ASN A 276 -20.47 -9.19 -3.34
N MET A 277 -19.27 -9.10 -2.77
CA MET A 277 -18.91 -8.20 -1.69
C MET A 277 -17.59 -7.46 -1.97
N VAL A 278 -17.51 -6.21 -1.52
CA VAL A 278 -16.32 -5.36 -1.57
C VAL A 278 -16.02 -4.84 -0.18
N ILE A 279 -14.78 -5.04 0.27
CA ILE A 279 -14.26 -4.47 1.52
C ILE A 279 -13.17 -3.45 1.19
N LEU A 280 -13.40 -2.20 1.55
CA LEU A 280 -12.40 -1.13 1.47
C LEU A 280 -11.53 -1.13 2.73
N GLY A 281 -10.25 -1.44 2.54
CA GLY A 281 -9.17 -1.40 3.52
C GLY A 281 -7.97 -0.58 3.03
N ALA A 282 -8.22 0.43 2.20
CA ALA A 282 -7.21 1.26 1.53
C ALA A 282 -6.70 2.44 2.37
N GLY A 283 -7.07 2.49 3.65
CA GLY A 283 -6.73 3.54 4.62
C GLY A 283 -7.62 4.77 4.49
N SER A 284 -7.53 5.69 5.46
CA SER A 284 -8.35 6.91 5.53
C SER A 284 -8.41 7.66 4.19
N LEU A 285 -7.26 7.92 3.57
CA LEU A 285 -7.20 8.64 2.30
C LEU A 285 -7.70 7.80 1.13
N GLY A 286 -7.24 6.54 1.00
CA GLY A 286 -7.51 5.68 -0.16
C GLY A 286 -8.97 5.23 -0.23
N SER A 287 -9.55 4.79 0.88
CA SER A 287 -10.96 4.34 0.91
C SER A 287 -11.90 5.51 0.64
N THR A 288 -11.61 6.69 1.22
CA THR A 288 -12.35 7.92 0.94
C THR A 288 -12.21 8.35 -0.52
N GLU A 289 -11.01 8.28 -1.10
CA GLU A 289 -10.75 8.61 -2.51
C GLU A 289 -11.55 7.70 -3.46
N ILE A 290 -11.55 6.38 -3.22
CA ILE A 290 -12.31 5.42 -4.04
C ILE A 290 -13.81 5.71 -3.97
N LEU A 291 -14.36 5.98 -2.78
CA LEU A 291 -15.78 6.31 -2.64
C LEU A 291 -16.12 7.67 -3.27
N LEU A 292 -15.26 8.68 -3.16
CA LEU A 292 -15.48 9.97 -3.83
C LEU A 292 -15.48 9.82 -5.36
N LYS A 293 -14.56 9.02 -5.92
CA LYS A 293 -14.54 8.70 -7.35
C LYS A 293 -15.76 7.88 -7.76
N SER A 294 -16.22 6.97 -6.90
CA SER A 294 -17.46 6.20 -7.13
C SER A 294 -18.69 7.10 -7.11
N LYS A 295 -18.76 8.11 -6.21
CA LYS A 295 -19.82 9.15 -6.20
C LYS A 295 -19.84 9.93 -7.50
N GLN A 296 -18.68 10.34 -8.00
CA GLN A 296 -18.55 11.02 -9.31
C GLN A 296 -19.02 10.15 -10.49
N ASN A 297 -19.00 8.83 -10.33
CA ASN A 297 -19.51 7.86 -11.31
C ASN A 297 -20.93 7.37 -11.00
N GLY A 298 -21.67 8.06 -10.13
CA GLY A 298 -23.11 7.84 -9.90
C GLY A 298 -23.46 6.95 -8.71
N LEU A 299 -22.50 6.50 -7.89
CA LEU A 299 -22.81 5.77 -6.67
C LEU A 299 -23.42 6.72 -5.61
N GLN A 300 -24.63 6.42 -5.16
CA GLN A 300 -25.30 7.18 -4.11
C GLN A 300 -24.60 6.96 -2.76
N LEU A 301 -24.21 8.03 -2.08
CA LEU A 301 -23.40 7.98 -0.86
C LEU A 301 -23.74 9.18 0.03
N SER A 302 -23.62 8.98 1.34
CA SER A 302 -23.77 10.02 2.36
C SER A 302 -23.03 11.32 2.01
N ASN A 303 -23.63 12.45 2.40
CA ASN A 303 -22.99 13.78 2.28
C ASN A 303 -21.88 14.01 3.31
N LEU A 304 -21.73 13.12 4.31
CA LEU A 304 -20.61 13.13 5.25
C LEU A 304 -19.34 12.51 4.66
N LEU A 305 -19.38 11.96 3.44
CA LEU A 305 -18.19 11.44 2.78
C LEU A 305 -17.11 12.51 2.65
N GLY A 306 -15.92 12.19 3.16
CA GLY A 306 -14.77 13.07 3.23
C GLY A 306 -14.75 14.00 4.46
N HIS A 307 -15.78 14.03 5.30
CA HIS A 307 -15.79 14.84 6.50
C HIS A 307 -15.18 14.10 7.70
N ARG A 308 -14.94 14.85 8.79
CA ARG A 308 -14.41 14.36 10.06
C ARG A 308 -13.02 13.72 9.97
N PHE A 309 -12.16 14.25 9.11
CA PHE A 309 -10.77 13.84 9.04
C PHE A 309 -9.99 14.38 10.25
N THR A 310 -9.17 13.53 10.86
CA THR A 310 -8.30 13.86 11.99
C THR A 310 -6.88 13.38 11.76
N GLY A 311 -5.91 14.17 12.24
CA GLY A 311 -4.49 13.81 12.26
C GLY A 311 -4.08 13.15 13.58
N ASN A 312 -5.07 12.75 14.38
CA ASN A 312 -4.94 12.12 15.69
C ASN A 312 -4.12 12.96 16.69
N GLY A 313 -4.15 14.28 16.53
CA GLY A 313 -3.39 15.22 17.33
C GLY A 313 -1.88 14.99 17.30
N ASP A 314 -1.36 14.49 16.18
CA ASP A 314 0.07 14.18 16.03
C ASP A 314 0.96 15.41 16.23
N VAL A 315 1.97 15.29 17.10
CA VAL A 315 3.05 16.27 17.25
C VAL A 315 4.40 15.60 17.18
N LEU A 316 5.28 16.16 16.35
CA LEU A 316 6.69 15.83 16.28
C LEU A 316 7.51 16.95 16.94
N GLY A 317 8.40 16.59 17.86
CA GLY A 317 9.32 17.53 18.50
C GLY A 317 10.68 16.91 18.78
N PHE A 318 11.68 17.74 19.07
CA PHE A 318 13.04 17.27 19.32
C PHE A 318 13.63 17.95 20.54
N GLY A 319 14.12 17.16 21.50
CA GLY A 319 15.06 17.62 22.51
C GLY A 319 16.45 17.52 21.92
N PHE A 320 17.01 18.62 21.41
CA PHE A 320 18.28 18.64 20.69
C PHE A 320 19.46 18.80 21.64
N ASN A 321 20.53 18.03 21.42
CA ASN A 321 21.79 18.10 22.18
C ASN A 321 21.59 18.08 23.72
N ASN A 322 20.87 17.07 24.22
CA ASN A 322 20.71 16.86 25.65
C ASN A 322 22.05 16.54 26.36
N ASP A 323 22.09 16.69 27.67
CA ASP A 323 23.20 16.24 28.50
C ASP A 323 23.28 14.72 28.58
N TYR A 324 22.12 14.08 28.48
CA TYR A 324 21.98 12.64 28.38
C TYR A 324 22.30 12.17 26.96
N GLU A 325 23.06 11.09 26.86
CA GLU A 325 23.21 10.36 25.61
C GLU A 325 21.88 9.69 25.25
N ILE A 326 21.47 9.77 23.98
CA ILE A 326 20.18 9.26 23.52
C ILE A 326 20.36 8.05 22.60
N ASN A 327 21.35 8.08 21.70
CA ASN A 327 21.50 7.11 20.61
C ASN A 327 20.23 7.03 19.74
N GLY A 328 19.72 8.20 19.34
CA GLY A 328 18.44 8.34 18.62
C GLY A 328 18.50 8.16 17.11
N VAL A 329 19.56 7.56 16.55
CA VAL A 329 19.72 7.36 15.10
C VAL A 329 19.86 5.86 14.80
N GLY A 330 18.96 5.34 13.96
CA GLY A 330 18.94 3.94 13.54
C GLY A 330 20.11 3.58 12.63
N PHE A 331 20.31 2.29 12.40
CA PHE A 331 21.55 1.79 11.83
C PHE A 331 21.71 2.02 10.33
N GLY A 332 20.60 1.96 9.58
CA GLY A 332 20.66 1.90 8.13
C GLY A 332 21.55 0.74 7.68
N LYS A 333 22.58 1.04 6.86
CA LYS A 333 23.53 0.05 6.34
C LYS A 333 24.53 -0.50 7.37
N HIS A 334 24.66 0.14 8.53
CA HIS A 334 25.61 -0.26 9.57
C HIS A 334 25.17 -1.53 10.30
N LYS A 335 26.14 -2.26 10.86
CA LYS A 335 25.86 -3.52 11.57
C LYS A 335 25.61 -3.31 13.08
N PRO A 336 24.55 -3.91 13.64
CA PRO A 336 24.29 -3.95 15.08
C PRO A 336 25.48 -4.39 15.93
N GLY A 337 25.87 -3.57 16.91
CA GLY A 337 26.85 -3.96 17.94
C GLY A 337 28.30 -4.16 17.46
N GLU A 338 28.54 -4.14 16.15
CA GLU A 338 29.87 -4.16 15.53
C GLU A 338 30.37 -2.74 15.23
N GLU A 339 29.49 -1.89 14.68
CA GLU A 339 29.86 -0.54 14.20
C GLU A 339 29.22 0.59 15.02
N ILE A 340 28.06 0.34 15.61
CA ILE A 340 27.29 1.31 16.40
C ILE A 340 26.57 0.60 17.55
N GLU A 341 26.44 1.33 18.66
CA GLU A 341 25.79 0.87 19.89
C GLU A 341 24.30 0.55 19.67
N ALA A 342 23.73 -0.31 20.51
CA ALA A 342 22.32 -0.66 20.43
C ALA A 342 21.41 0.56 20.62
N VAL A 343 20.50 0.77 19.67
CA VAL A 343 19.50 1.86 19.68
C VAL A 343 18.18 1.39 20.30
N GLY A 344 17.81 0.14 20.00
CA GLY A 344 16.55 -0.47 20.40
C GLY A 344 15.45 -0.36 19.34
N PRO A 345 14.22 -0.78 19.65
CA PRO A 345 13.05 -0.47 18.82
C PRO A 345 12.87 1.05 18.70
N CYS A 346 12.30 1.52 17.58
CA CYS A 346 12.07 2.96 17.36
C CYS A 346 11.37 3.60 18.56
N ILE A 347 10.29 2.96 19.04
CA ILE A 347 9.59 3.36 20.26
C ILE A 347 9.79 2.30 21.34
N GLY A 348 10.35 2.71 22.47
CA GLY A 348 10.64 1.85 23.62
C GLY A 348 9.69 2.09 24.78
N GLY A 349 9.41 3.36 25.09
CA GLY A 349 8.57 3.75 26.22
C GLY A 349 7.68 4.96 25.95
N ILE A 350 6.69 5.11 26.83
CA ILE A 350 5.69 6.18 26.80
C ILE A 350 5.63 6.89 28.14
N ILE A 351 5.37 8.19 28.10
CA ILE A 351 4.84 8.98 29.23
C ILE A 351 3.35 9.13 28.99
N ASP A 352 2.54 8.53 29.86
CA ASP A 352 1.09 8.46 29.68
C ASP A 352 0.40 9.57 30.46
N MET A 353 -0.07 10.61 29.76
CA MET A 353 -0.75 11.76 30.35
C MET A 353 -2.26 11.75 30.03
N ARG A 354 -2.85 10.61 29.66
CA ARG A 354 -4.28 10.53 29.26
C ARG A 354 -5.25 10.65 30.42
N GLY A 355 -4.80 10.38 31.64
CA GLY A 355 -5.62 10.41 32.87
C GLY A 355 -6.10 11.80 33.33
N LYS A 356 -6.16 12.81 32.45
CA LYS A 356 -6.72 14.13 32.77
C LYS A 356 -8.23 14.07 32.91
N GLU A 357 -8.81 15.01 33.66
CA GLU A 357 -10.27 15.10 33.84
C GLU A 357 -10.99 15.31 32.50
N ASN A 358 -10.50 16.26 31.71
CA ASN A 358 -10.96 16.49 30.34
C ASN A 358 -10.19 15.57 29.37
N LEU A 359 -10.93 14.77 28.59
CA LEU A 359 -10.35 13.88 27.58
C LEU A 359 -9.48 14.67 26.57
N GLU A 360 -9.94 15.83 26.14
CA GLU A 360 -9.28 16.64 25.09
C GLU A 360 -7.90 17.19 25.53
N GLU A 361 -7.61 17.18 26.83
CA GLU A 361 -6.32 17.59 27.40
C GLU A 361 -5.36 16.41 27.58
N GLY A 362 -5.84 15.18 27.39
CA GLY A 362 -5.05 13.97 27.46
C GLY A 362 -4.20 13.74 26.21
N TYR A 363 -2.99 13.22 26.41
CA TYR A 363 -2.08 12.82 25.33
C TYR A 363 -1.03 11.83 25.85
N VAL A 364 -0.28 11.22 24.94
CA VAL A 364 0.88 10.37 25.26
C VAL A 364 2.12 10.92 24.60
N ILE A 365 3.27 10.86 25.30
CA ILE A 365 4.57 11.21 24.71
C ILE A 365 5.37 9.92 24.53
N GLU A 366 5.86 9.70 23.32
CA GLU A 366 6.67 8.55 22.92
C GLU A 366 8.07 9.01 22.53
N GLU A 367 9.08 8.22 22.88
CA GLU A 367 10.43 8.40 22.36
C GLU A 367 10.57 7.74 20.97
N GLY A 368 11.15 8.45 20.01
CA GLY A 368 11.36 7.96 18.65
C GLY A 368 12.82 7.82 18.26
N VAL A 369 13.05 7.19 17.10
CA VAL A 369 14.37 7.06 16.46
C VAL A 369 14.30 7.64 15.05
N ILE A 370 15.32 8.41 14.68
CA ILE A 370 15.54 8.85 13.29
C ILE A 370 16.12 7.66 12.52
N PRO A 371 15.43 7.11 11.50
CA PRO A 371 15.93 5.93 10.80
C PRO A 371 17.23 6.25 10.06
N GLY A 372 18.18 5.30 10.06
CA GLY A 372 19.51 5.47 9.49
C GLY A 372 19.48 5.80 8.01
N ALA A 373 18.53 5.23 7.26
CA ALA A 373 18.33 5.51 5.84
C ALA A 373 17.96 6.98 5.54
N LEU A 374 17.40 7.72 6.52
CA LEU A 374 17.02 9.14 6.38
C LEU A 374 17.96 10.09 7.16
N SER A 375 18.96 9.54 7.86
CA SER A 375 19.86 10.28 8.75
C SER A 375 20.73 11.33 8.04
N GLY A 376 20.91 11.25 6.72
CA GLY A 376 21.64 12.26 5.93
C GLY A 376 20.80 13.47 5.49
N ILE A 377 19.46 13.35 5.48
CA ILE A 377 18.54 14.39 4.99
C ILE A 377 18.09 15.32 6.13
N LEU A 378 17.78 14.75 7.29
CA LEU A 378 17.20 15.43 8.44
C LEU A 378 18.15 16.42 9.17
N PRO A 379 19.46 16.17 9.34
CA PRO A 379 20.32 17.04 10.14
C PRO A 379 20.61 18.44 9.56
N GLY A 380 20.72 18.57 8.24
CA GLY A 380 21.05 19.84 7.58
C GLY A 380 19.95 20.90 7.75
N THR A 381 18.69 20.45 7.77
CA THR A 381 17.51 21.28 8.02
C THR A 381 17.36 21.59 9.50
N PHE A 382 17.57 20.63 10.41
CA PHE A 382 17.47 20.86 11.88
C PHE A 382 18.54 21.81 12.43
N ILE A 383 19.81 21.68 12.01
CA ILE A 383 20.88 22.58 12.48
C ILE A 383 20.61 24.03 12.04
N THR A 384 20.01 24.21 10.86
CA THR A 384 19.65 25.52 10.33
C THR A 384 18.43 26.11 11.05
N VAL A 385 17.42 25.29 11.35
CA VAL A 385 16.21 25.68 12.08
C VAL A 385 16.49 25.96 13.56
N ALA A 386 17.28 25.13 14.24
CA ALA A 386 17.70 25.35 15.63
C ALA A 386 18.48 26.65 15.81
N ARG A 387 19.31 27.05 14.83
CA ARG A 387 20.03 28.34 14.85
C ARG A 387 19.14 29.56 14.63
N LEU A 388 18.04 29.41 13.90
CA LEU A 388 17.15 30.52 13.54
C LEU A 388 15.96 30.68 14.49
N LEU A 389 15.47 29.58 15.08
CA LEU A 389 14.21 29.52 15.82
C LEU A 389 14.30 28.80 17.18
N GLY A 390 15.42 28.12 17.48
CA GLY A 390 15.61 27.42 18.75
C GLY A 390 15.68 28.38 19.94
N LYS A 391 14.99 28.04 21.03
CA LYS A 391 15.12 28.76 22.31
C LYS A 391 16.00 27.93 23.21
N ASP A 392 17.23 28.39 23.40
CA ASP A 392 18.15 27.84 24.39
C ASP A 392 17.47 27.85 25.78
N THR A 393 17.56 26.74 26.49
CA THR A 393 16.81 26.47 27.72
C THR A 393 17.69 26.47 28.96
N ASP A 394 19.00 26.65 28.81
CA ASP A 394 19.97 26.67 29.93
C ASP A 394 20.90 27.92 29.88
N ALA A 395 21.46 28.30 31.04
CA ALA A 395 22.25 29.51 31.26
C ALA A 395 23.68 29.25 31.80
N ASN A 396 24.17 28.00 31.79
CA ASN A 396 25.48 27.64 32.35
C ASN A 396 26.66 27.72 31.35
N LEU A 397 27.74 28.40 31.75
CA LEU A 397 28.93 28.71 30.92
C LEU A 397 29.81 27.49 30.56
N LYS A 398 29.83 26.43 31.39
CA LYS A 398 30.61 25.21 31.11
C LYS A 398 29.93 24.33 30.06
N ASP A 399 28.61 24.28 30.08
CA ASP A 399 27.81 23.49 29.14
C ASP A 399 27.79 24.13 27.75
N PHE A 400 27.82 25.47 27.67
CA PHE A 400 28.01 26.23 26.42
C PHE A 400 29.30 25.82 25.65
N ALA A 401 30.39 25.56 26.36
CA ALA A 401 31.65 25.15 25.76
C ALA A 401 31.59 23.70 25.21
N MET A 402 30.99 22.77 25.95
CA MET A 402 30.78 21.39 25.51
C MET A 402 29.80 21.30 24.33
N GLU A 403 28.74 22.10 24.36
CA GLU A 403 27.77 22.20 23.27
C GLU A 403 28.44 22.68 21.97
N LYS A 404 29.29 23.71 22.04
CA LYS A 404 30.06 24.15 20.85
C LYS A 404 30.99 23.05 20.34
N LEU A 405 31.62 22.28 21.23
CA LEU A 405 32.52 21.19 20.85
C LEU A 405 31.77 20.05 20.13
N ARG A 406 30.59 19.67 20.63
CA ARG A 406 29.71 18.66 20.01
C ARG A 406 29.16 19.12 18.66
N LYS A 407 28.81 20.41 18.52
CA LYS A 407 28.40 21.05 17.25
C LYS A 407 29.52 21.02 16.19
N ILE A 408 30.78 21.19 16.61
CA ILE A 408 31.95 21.08 15.71
C ILE A 408 32.17 19.62 15.29
N LYS A 409 32.05 18.66 16.22
CA LYS A 409 32.17 17.22 15.91
C LYS A 409 31.14 16.72 14.90
N THR A 410 29.86 17.13 14.99
CA THR A 410 28.82 16.72 14.01
C THR A 410 29.12 17.19 12.58
N LYS A 411 29.77 18.36 12.41
CA LYS A 411 30.21 18.85 11.09
C LYS A 411 31.37 18.04 10.49
N ILE A 412 32.13 17.32 11.32
CA ILE A 412 33.37 16.62 10.94
C ILE A 412 33.15 15.09 10.89
N LEU A 413 32.31 14.53 11.77
CA LEU A 413 32.18 13.09 12.03
C LEU A 413 30.79 12.49 11.65
N GLY A 414 29.82 13.30 11.22
CA GLY A 414 28.52 12.82 10.71
C GLY A 414 27.40 12.71 11.75
N ALA A 415 26.28 12.05 11.39
CA ALA A 415 25.03 12.02 12.15
C ALA A 415 25.05 11.14 13.41
N TYR A 416 26.02 10.23 13.52
CA TYR A 416 26.16 9.27 14.62
C TYR A 416 27.03 9.77 15.78
N GLU A 417 27.59 10.98 15.65
CA GLU A 417 28.49 11.60 16.63
C GLU A 417 28.08 13.05 16.94
N GLY A 418 28.37 13.49 18.17
CA GLY A 418 28.10 14.87 18.60
C GLY A 418 26.63 15.16 18.90
N ALA A 419 26.12 16.33 18.48
CA ALA A 419 24.84 16.86 18.95
C ALA A 419 23.60 16.02 18.56
N LEU A 420 23.69 15.26 17.45
CA LEU A 420 22.61 14.38 16.99
C LEU A 420 22.52 13.07 17.79
N LYS A 421 23.67 12.53 18.26
CA LYS A 421 23.72 11.37 19.18
C LYS A 421 22.94 11.65 20.47
N ASN A 422 22.90 12.93 20.88
CA ASN A 422 22.22 13.41 22.07
C ASN A 422 20.83 14.03 21.77
N THR A 423 20.25 13.77 20.60
CA THR A 423 18.92 14.29 20.23
C THR A 423 17.83 13.25 20.49
N LEU A 424 16.85 13.62 21.33
CA LEU A 424 15.65 12.83 21.61
C LEU A 424 14.52 13.27 20.69
N THR A 425 13.94 12.32 19.96
CA THR A 425 12.74 12.56 19.14
C THR A 425 11.51 12.28 20.00
N TYR A 426 10.59 13.25 20.07
CA TYR A 426 9.29 13.10 20.71
C TYR A 426 8.22 12.92 19.65
N LEU A 427 7.41 11.88 19.81
CA LEU A 427 6.21 11.63 19.04
C LEU A 427 5.03 11.69 20.01
N VAL A 428 4.02 12.48 19.70
CA VAL A 428 2.86 12.69 20.60
C VAL A 428 1.60 12.45 19.83
N MET A 429 0.64 11.77 20.47
CA MET A 429 -0.74 11.68 20.00
C MET A 429 -1.62 12.37 21.02
N SER A 430 -2.54 13.21 20.53
CA SER A 430 -3.43 14.04 21.35
C SER A 430 -4.81 14.11 20.69
N HIS A 431 -5.66 15.04 21.12
CA HIS A 431 -6.99 15.23 20.54
C HIS A 431 -7.09 16.55 19.79
N ASP A 432 -7.21 16.48 18.47
CA ASP A 432 -7.63 17.60 17.62
C ASP A 432 -9.15 17.62 17.43
N ASP A 433 -9.68 18.72 16.88
CA ASP A 433 -11.12 18.90 16.69
C ASP A 433 -11.76 18.07 15.56
N GLY A 434 -10.96 17.28 14.83
CA GLY A 434 -11.41 16.41 13.75
C GLY A 434 -12.17 17.10 12.61
N LYS A 435 -12.03 18.41 12.41
CA LYS A 435 -12.79 19.15 11.36
C LYS A 435 -12.16 19.10 9.97
N GLY A 436 -11.14 18.28 9.76
CA GLY A 436 -10.54 18.12 8.44
C GLY A 436 -11.53 17.60 7.41
N LYS A 437 -11.37 18.03 6.16
CA LYS A 437 -12.14 17.55 5.02
C LYS A 437 -11.24 16.99 3.93
N LEU A 438 -11.52 15.76 3.54
CA LEU A 438 -10.99 15.08 2.36
C LEU A 438 -11.87 15.38 1.15
N SER A 439 -11.26 15.79 0.05
CA SER A 439 -11.96 16.03 -1.22
C SER A 439 -11.07 15.75 -2.43
N LEU A 440 -11.69 15.58 -3.60
CA LEU A 440 -10.97 15.43 -4.86
C LEU A 440 -10.67 16.78 -5.49
N ALA A 441 -9.40 17.03 -5.80
CA ALA A 441 -8.97 18.13 -6.66
C ALA A 441 -8.07 17.57 -7.77
N HIS A 442 -8.45 17.76 -9.03
CA HIS A 442 -7.75 17.22 -10.21
C HIS A 442 -7.53 15.68 -10.12
N ASP A 443 -8.59 14.94 -9.76
CA ASP A 443 -8.58 13.46 -9.60
C ASP A 443 -7.62 12.94 -8.51
N ARG A 444 -7.26 13.80 -7.54
CA ARG A 444 -6.38 13.46 -6.40
C ARG A 444 -7.03 13.87 -5.09
N ILE A 445 -6.92 13.01 -4.09
CA ILE A 445 -7.33 13.33 -2.72
C ILE A 445 -6.51 14.48 -2.12
N ARG A 446 -7.19 15.39 -1.43
CA ARG A 446 -6.62 16.54 -0.70
C ARG A 446 -7.25 16.69 0.66
N VAL A 447 -6.46 17.19 1.60
CA VAL A 447 -6.92 17.59 2.93
C VAL A 447 -7.05 19.11 2.98
N ASP A 448 -8.24 19.58 3.37
CA ASP A 448 -8.51 20.97 3.74
C ASP A 448 -8.83 21.04 5.24
N TRP A 449 -8.06 21.81 5.99
CA TRP A 449 -8.27 21.97 7.44
C TRP A 449 -7.73 23.29 7.95
N PRO A 450 -8.42 24.40 7.66
CA PRO A 450 -7.93 25.73 7.97
C PRO A 450 -7.61 25.89 9.47
N ALA A 451 -6.39 26.37 9.74
CA ALA A 451 -5.93 26.74 11.08
C ALA A 451 -5.79 25.58 12.10
N VAL A 452 -5.75 24.32 11.66
CA VAL A 452 -5.54 23.16 12.56
C VAL A 452 -4.34 23.34 13.49
N GLY A 453 -3.17 23.76 12.97
CA GLY A 453 -1.96 23.96 13.76
C GLY A 453 -2.03 25.06 14.83
N LYS A 454 -3.11 25.84 14.88
CA LYS A 454 -3.36 26.90 15.86
C LYS A 454 -4.27 26.47 17.02
N GLN A 455 -4.74 25.22 17.02
CA GLN A 455 -5.57 24.72 18.11
C GLN A 455 -4.79 24.69 19.45
N PRO A 456 -5.45 24.95 20.60
CA PRO A 456 -4.78 25.07 21.90
C PRO A 456 -3.93 23.86 22.30
N ILE A 457 -4.38 22.64 21.95
CA ILE A 457 -3.71 21.39 22.30
C ILE A 457 -2.26 21.33 21.79
N PHE A 458 -2.01 21.81 20.57
CA PHE A 458 -0.66 21.82 20.00
C PHE A 458 0.28 22.70 20.82
N LYS A 459 -0.21 23.84 21.33
CA LYS A 459 0.58 24.69 22.21
C LYS A 459 0.87 23.99 23.54
N ILE A 460 -0.15 23.39 24.16
CA ILE A 460 -0.03 22.67 25.45
C ILE A 460 1.03 21.57 25.34
N VAL A 461 0.95 20.75 24.29
CA VAL A 461 1.91 19.68 24.02
C VAL A 461 3.32 20.25 23.82
N ASN A 462 3.51 21.26 22.95
CA ASN A 462 4.84 21.84 22.70
C ASN A 462 5.46 22.46 23.97
N ASP A 463 4.66 23.11 24.83
CA ASP A 463 5.13 23.65 26.11
C ASP A 463 5.61 22.53 27.04
N LYS A 464 4.91 21.39 27.04
CA LYS A 464 5.25 20.22 27.86
C LYS A 464 6.48 19.47 27.35
N LEU A 465 6.64 19.35 26.03
CA LEU A 465 7.87 18.82 25.42
C LEU A 465 9.08 19.71 25.72
N LYS A 466 8.89 21.03 25.82
CA LYS A 466 9.94 21.95 26.27
C LYS A 466 10.33 21.70 27.72
N GLU A 467 9.36 21.47 28.61
CA GLU A 467 9.61 21.13 30.02
C GLU A 467 10.37 19.80 30.15
N ALA A 468 9.95 18.77 29.39
CA ALA A 468 10.65 17.48 29.30
C ALA A 468 12.10 17.66 28.83
N THR A 469 12.31 18.45 27.78
CA THR A 469 13.66 18.72 27.24
C THR A 469 14.53 19.50 28.23
N LYS A 470 13.95 20.46 28.96
CA LYS A 470 14.67 21.21 29.99
C LYS A 470 15.21 20.28 31.09
N ALA A 471 14.45 19.25 31.46
CA ALA A 471 14.90 18.25 32.44
C ALA A 471 16.11 17.43 31.96
N LEU A 472 16.35 17.39 30.66
CA LEU A 472 17.47 16.68 30.02
C LEU A 472 18.65 17.60 29.67
N GLY A 473 18.57 18.91 29.97
CA GLY A 473 19.60 19.89 29.63
C GLY A 473 19.72 20.21 28.13
N GLY A 474 18.79 19.74 27.29
CA GLY A 474 18.81 19.99 25.85
C GLY A 474 18.13 21.30 25.45
N THR A 475 18.17 21.60 24.15
CA THR A 475 17.41 22.69 23.50
C THR A 475 16.16 22.12 22.83
N TYR A 476 14.98 22.65 23.16
CA TYR A 476 13.75 22.20 22.50
C TYR A 476 13.63 22.81 21.09
N VAL A 477 13.42 21.94 20.11
CA VAL A 477 13.19 22.29 18.70
C VAL A 477 11.81 21.76 18.32
N THR A 478 10.91 22.69 17.97
CA THR A 478 9.59 22.35 17.41
C THR A 478 9.74 21.74 16.02
N ASN A 479 8.70 21.09 15.52
CA ASN A 479 8.64 20.70 14.11
C ASN A 479 8.99 21.91 13.21
N PRO A 480 9.97 21.82 12.29
CA PRO A 480 10.35 22.90 11.39
C PRO A 480 9.19 23.51 10.58
N SER A 481 8.18 22.69 10.23
CA SER A 481 6.98 23.17 9.52
C SER A 481 6.03 23.94 10.44
N TRP A 482 6.10 23.73 11.75
CA TRP A 482 5.26 24.41 12.74
C TRP A 482 5.87 25.75 13.17
N SER A 483 5.87 26.72 12.26
CA SER A 483 6.35 28.09 12.51
C SER A 483 5.42 29.14 11.90
N LYS A 484 5.49 30.37 12.41
CA LYS A 484 4.73 31.51 11.85
C LYS A 484 5.02 31.73 10.35
N ALA A 485 6.24 31.41 9.90
CA ALA A 485 6.65 31.54 8.50
C ALA A 485 6.08 30.44 7.59
N MET A 486 5.78 29.26 8.15
CA MET A 486 5.22 28.09 7.47
C MET A 486 3.77 27.84 7.92
N ASN A 487 3.05 28.90 8.31
CA ASN A 487 1.64 28.90 8.74
C ASN A 487 1.23 27.80 9.77
N PHE A 488 2.17 27.31 10.58
CA PHE A 488 1.94 26.23 11.55
C PHE A 488 1.54 24.89 10.92
N ASP A 489 2.07 24.55 9.74
CA ASP A 489 1.80 23.29 9.05
C ASP A 489 2.12 22.07 9.92
N LEU A 490 1.16 21.13 9.98
CA LEU A 490 1.31 19.87 10.71
C LEU A 490 1.74 18.72 9.79
N VAL A 491 2.23 17.65 10.40
CA VAL A 491 2.47 16.36 9.74
C VAL A 491 1.80 15.29 10.58
N THR A 492 0.98 14.45 9.96
CA THR A 492 0.40 13.27 10.62
C THR A 492 0.88 11.99 9.95
N VAL A 493 1.12 10.98 10.78
CA VAL A 493 1.34 9.58 10.37
C VAL A 493 0.14 8.70 10.76
N HIS A 494 -0.87 9.30 11.39
CA HIS A 494 -2.09 8.67 11.87
C HIS A 494 -3.35 9.31 11.25
N PRO A 495 -3.49 9.34 9.90
CA PRO A 495 -4.70 9.83 9.27
C PRO A 495 -5.90 8.94 9.61
N LEU A 496 -6.98 9.54 10.11
CA LEU A 496 -8.22 8.88 10.49
C LEU A 496 -9.42 9.66 9.94
N GLY A 497 -10.54 8.97 9.77
CA GLY A 497 -11.79 9.57 9.30
C GLY A 497 -11.89 9.72 7.78
N GLY A 498 -12.97 10.34 7.31
CA GLY A 498 -13.35 10.45 5.90
C GLY A 498 -14.48 9.52 5.47
N CYS A 499 -14.59 8.33 6.05
CA CYS A 499 -15.70 7.39 5.88
C CYS A 499 -16.33 7.02 7.22
N VAL A 500 -16.51 8.02 8.09
CA VAL A 500 -16.77 7.85 9.52
C VAL A 500 -18.03 7.06 9.84
N MET A 501 -17.99 6.30 10.92
CA MET A 501 -19.17 5.64 11.47
C MET A 501 -20.22 6.66 11.94
N GLY A 502 -21.48 6.25 11.92
CA GLY A 502 -22.60 6.94 12.55
C GLY A 502 -23.89 6.11 12.51
N ASP A 503 -24.89 6.49 13.29
CA ASP A 503 -26.17 5.77 13.40
C ASP A 503 -27.02 5.82 12.10
N LYS A 504 -26.75 6.80 11.22
CA LYS A 504 -27.46 7.02 9.95
C LYS A 504 -26.63 7.85 8.97
N ALA A 505 -27.08 7.95 7.72
CA ALA A 505 -26.37 8.64 6.65
C ALA A 505 -26.08 10.13 6.92
N GLU A 506 -26.88 10.79 7.76
CA GLU A 506 -26.68 12.19 8.15
C GLU A 506 -25.57 12.38 9.18
N THR A 507 -25.20 11.32 9.90
CA THR A 507 -24.22 11.36 11.00
C THR A 507 -22.97 10.52 10.71
N GLY A 508 -22.99 9.71 9.65
CA GLY A 508 -21.86 8.90 9.20
C GLY A 508 -21.96 8.49 7.72
N VAL A 509 -20.88 7.90 7.23
CA VAL A 509 -20.77 7.29 5.89
C VAL A 509 -21.02 5.80 5.95
N VAL A 510 -20.69 5.19 7.10
CA VAL A 510 -20.90 3.77 7.36
C VAL A 510 -21.67 3.56 8.67
N ASN A 511 -22.38 2.44 8.79
CA ASN A 511 -22.99 2.02 10.05
C ASN A 511 -21.94 1.47 11.04
N HIS A 512 -22.38 0.99 12.20
CA HIS A 512 -21.50 0.41 13.23
C HIS A 512 -20.69 -0.81 12.76
N ALA A 513 -21.13 -1.52 11.71
CA ALA A 513 -20.42 -2.67 11.14
C ALA A 513 -19.41 -2.25 10.05
N GLY A 514 -19.36 -0.97 9.69
CA GLY A 514 -18.57 -0.47 8.56
C GLY A 514 -19.28 -0.60 7.21
N GLN A 515 -20.57 -0.95 7.17
CA GLN A 515 -21.35 -1.04 5.93
C GLN A 515 -21.73 0.36 5.42
N VAL A 516 -21.54 0.61 4.13
CA VAL A 516 -21.71 1.94 3.53
C VAL A 516 -23.19 2.29 3.34
N TYR A 517 -23.60 3.49 3.78
CA TYR A 517 -24.95 4.02 3.53
C TYR A 517 -25.19 4.28 2.03
N ALA A 518 -26.36 3.89 1.55
CA ALA A 518 -26.78 3.98 0.15
C ALA A 518 -27.55 5.26 -0.20
N SER A 519 -27.68 6.18 0.74
CA SER A 519 -28.45 7.42 0.61
C SER A 519 -27.76 8.58 1.32
N GLU A 520 -28.31 9.79 1.14
CA GLU A 520 -27.87 10.98 1.87
C GLU A 520 -28.53 11.11 3.25
N THR A 521 -29.61 10.35 3.50
CA THR A 521 -30.43 10.40 4.72
C THR A 521 -31.01 9.03 5.06
N GLY A 522 -31.18 8.73 6.34
CA GLY A 522 -31.76 7.45 6.79
C GLY A 522 -30.72 6.33 6.92
N THR A 523 -31.19 5.08 6.89
CA THR A 523 -30.38 3.90 7.25
C THR A 523 -30.27 2.86 6.13
N ASP A 524 -30.58 3.24 4.89
CA ASP A 524 -30.44 2.35 3.74
C ASP A 524 -28.95 2.05 3.49
N LEU A 525 -28.62 0.79 3.21
CA LEU A 525 -27.23 0.32 3.09
C LEU A 525 -26.96 -0.28 1.71
N HIS A 526 -25.75 -0.08 1.22
CA HIS A 526 -25.25 -0.78 0.04
C HIS A 526 -24.97 -2.23 0.42
N GLN A 527 -25.76 -3.17 -0.13
CA GLN A 527 -25.54 -4.58 0.13
C GLN A 527 -24.16 -5.02 -0.34
N GLY A 528 -23.36 -5.58 0.56
CA GLY A 528 -22.04 -6.09 0.25
C GLY A 528 -20.94 -5.03 0.10
N LEU A 529 -21.13 -3.79 0.52
CA LEU A 529 -20.07 -2.77 0.49
C LEU A 529 -19.72 -2.28 1.89
N TYR A 530 -18.46 -2.49 2.29
CA TYR A 530 -17.97 -2.16 3.63
C TYR A 530 -16.64 -1.39 3.57
N VAL A 531 -16.36 -0.64 4.64
CA VAL A 531 -15.06 -0.02 4.95
C VAL A 531 -14.60 -0.55 6.31
N THR A 532 -13.37 -1.04 6.43
CA THR A 532 -12.87 -1.68 7.66
C THR A 532 -11.54 -1.09 8.15
N ASP A 533 -11.13 0.07 7.63
CA ASP A 533 -9.88 0.73 8.00
C ASP A 533 -10.08 2.01 8.81
N GLY A 534 -9.00 2.77 9.05
CA GLY A 534 -9.03 4.02 9.83
C GLY A 534 -9.96 5.12 9.29
N ALA A 535 -10.49 5.00 8.06
CA ALA A 535 -11.48 5.92 7.53
C ALA A 535 -12.78 5.93 8.35
N ILE A 536 -13.12 4.83 9.02
CA ILE A 536 -14.38 4.67 9.76
C ILE A 536 -14.34 5.32 11.14
N ILE A 537 -13.17 5.71 11.63
CA ILE A 537 -13.01 6.26 12.97
C ILE A 537 -13.48 7.73 12.98
N PRO A 538 -14.47 8.12 13.80
CA PRO A 538 -15.14 9.42 13.70
C PRO A 538 -14.42 10.57 14.43
N ARG A 539 -13.41 10.27 15.26
CA ARG A 539 -12.64 11.26 16.04
C ARG A 539 -11.23 10.77 16.38
N SER A 540 -10.37 11.68 16.83
CA SER A 540 -9.05 11.35 17.36
C SER A 540 -9.14 10.35 18.53
N VAL A 541 -8.22 9.39 18.57
CA VAL A 541 -8.17 8.32 19.59
C VAL A 541 -7.08 8.56 20.65
N GLY A 542 -6.22 9.57 20.46
CA GLY A 542 -5.24 10.03 21.45
C GLY A 542 -4.06 9.09 21.70
N VAL A 543 -3.94 8.00 20.93
CA VAL A 543 -2.86 7.00 20.93
C VAL A 543 -2.64 6.47 19.52
N ASN A 544 -1.62 5.65 19.28
CA ASN A 544 -1.41 5.05 17.96
C ASN A 544 -2.64 4.20 17.57
N PRO A 545 -3.24 4.42 16.39
CA PRO A 545 -4.57 3.91 16.09
C PRO A 545 -4.60 2.45 15.64
N LEU A 546 -3.45 1.79 15.48
CA LEU A 546 -3.40 0.47 14.84
C LEU A 546 -4.24 -0.57 15.59
N LEU A 547 -4.26 -0.53 16.93
CA LEU A 547 -5.04 -1.48 17.72
C LEU A 547 -6.53 -1.19 17.61
N THR A 548 -6.94 0.07 17.66
CA THR A 548 -8.33 0.48 17.45
C THR A 548 -8.85 0.08 16.07
N ILE A 549 -8.06 0.34 15.02
CA ILE A 549 -8.40 -0.07 13.65
C ILE A 549 -8.54 -1.60 13.58
N SER A 550 -7.60 -2.33 14.18
CA SER A 550 -7.62 -3.80 14.16
C SER A 550 -8.82 -4.38 14.92
N ALA A 551 -9.15 -3.82 16.08
CA ALA A 551 -10.28 -4.25 16.88
C ALA A 551 -11.63 -4.00 16.17
N LEU A 552 -11.79 -2.83 15.55
CA LEU A 552 -12.98 -2.51 14.76
C LEU A 552 -13.07 -3.41 13.52
N ALA A 553 -11.96 -3.69 12.83
CA ALA A 553 -11.95 -4.59 11.69
C ALA A 553 -12.34 -6.03 12.07
N GLU A 554 -11.81 -6.55 13.20
CA GLU A 554 -12.20 -7.86 13.73
C GLU A 554 -13.70 -7.91 14.08
N ARG A 555 -14.21 -6.85 14.71
CA ARG A 555 -15.65 -6.71 15.04
C ARG A 555 -16.51 -6.66 13.76
N SER A 556 -16.12 -5.86 12.77
CA SER A 556 -16.81 -5.80 11.47
C SER A 556 -16.85 -7.16 10.78
N CYS A 557 -15.73 -7.90 10.76
CA CYS A 557 -15.70 -9.23 10.14
C CYS A 557 -16.57 -10.24 10.89
N GLU A 558 -16.63 -10.17 12.22
CA GLU A 558 -17.55 -10.99 13.02
C GLU A 558 -19.02 -10.70 12.65
N ILE A 559 -19.41 -9.43 12.56
CA ILE A 559 -20.77 -9.04 12.18
C ILE A 559 -21.09 -9.48 10.75
N ILE A 560 -20.19 -9.23 9.79
CA ILE A 560 -20.34 -9.69 8.40
C ILE A 560 -20.53 -11.21 8.35
N ALA A 561 -19.75 -11.96 9.13
CA ALA A 561 -19.91 -13.41 9.17
C ALA A 561 -21.29 -13.81 9.70
N GLN A 562 -21.78 -13.17 10.76
CA GLN A 562 -23.12 -13.41 11.31
C GLN A 562 -24.22 -13.10 10.30
N ASP A 563 -24.16 -11.93 9.65
CA ASP A 563 -25.15 -11.46 8.68
C ASP A 563 -25.27 -12.37 7.46
N TYR A 564 -24.17 -13.03 7.08
CA TYR A 564 -24.11 -13.95 5.94
C TYR A 564 -24.16 -15.42 6.34
N GLY A 565 -24.36 -15.75 7.62
CA GLY A 565 -24.42 -17.13 8.10
C GLY A 565 -23.11 -17.91 7.94
N LEU A 566 -21.98 -17.21 8.04
CA LEU A 566 -20.62 -17.74 7.91
C LEU A 566 -20.01 -18.02 9.28
N THR A 567 -19.09 -18.99 9.33
CA THR A 567 -18.34 -19.34 10.55
C THR A 567 -16.86 -19.02 10.35
N ILE A 568 -16.30 -18.17 11.22
CA ILE A 568 -14.86 -17.88 11.23
C ILE A 568 -14.20 -18.74 12.32
N SER A 569 -13.24 -19.60 11.95
CA SER A 569 -12.34 -20.21 12.93
C SER A 569 -11.24 -19.21 13.32
N TYR A 570 -11.04 -19.04 14.62
CA TYR A 570 -9.98 -18.19 15.19
C TYR A 570 -8.78 -19.01 15.70
N ASP A 571 -8.75 -20.32 15.43
CA ASP A 571 -7.66 -21.20 15.85
C ASP A 571 -6.39 -20.99 15.02
N PHE A 572 -5.25 -21.34 15.62
CA PHE A 572 -3.94 -21.37 14.96
C PHE A 572 -3.47 -22.81 14.76
N PRO A 573 -4.01 -23.53 13.76
CA PRO A 573 -3.52 -24.88 13.46
C PRO A 573 -2.04 -24.82 13.09
N ALA A 574 -1.32 -25.93 13.30
CA ALA A 574 0.06 -26.02 12.87
C ALA A 574 0.15 -25.82 11.35
N VAL A 575 0.88 -24.78 10.94
CA VAL A 575 1.11 -24.45 9.53
C VAL A 575 2.49 -24.95 9.13
N THR A 576 2.56 -25.77 8.10
CA THR A 576 3.84 -26.10 7.45
C THR A 576 4.35 -24.85 6.74
N PRO A 577 5.56 -24.35 7.06
CA PRO A 577 6.12 -23.20 6.37
C PRO A 577 6.14 -23.44 4.86
N GLN A 578 5.67 -22.47 4.08
CA GLN A 578 5.73 -22.58 2.63
C GLN A 578 7.19 -22.59 2.17
N GLU A 579 7.51 -23.49 1.24
CA GLU A 579 8.85 -23.54 0.65
C GLU A 579 9.17 -22.21 -0.06
N LYS A 580 10.39 -21.72 0.18
CA LYS A 580 10.93 -20.53 -0.48
C LYS A 580 11.16 -20.85 -1.96
N LYS A 581 10.24 -20.43 -2.84
CA LYS A 581 10.42 -20.53 -4.29
C LYS A 581 11.10 -19.26 -4.81
N ILE A 582 12.33 -19.41 -5.30
CA ILE A 582 12.99 -18.34 -6.08
C ILE A 582 12.25 -18.26 -7.41
N LYS A 583 11.64 -17.11 -7.71
CA LYS A 583 11.01 -16.87 -9.02
C LYS A 583 12.13 -16.67 -10.05
N PRO A 584 12.12 -17.38 -11.20
CA PRO A 584 13.07 -17.12 -12.27
C PRO A 584 12.88 -15.69 -12.80
N VAL A 585 13.89 -15.16 -13.49
CA VAL A 585 13.79 -13.85 -14.14
C VAL A 585 12.73 -13.95 -15.24
N GLY A 586 11.71 -13.11 -15.13
CA GLY A 586 10.63 -13.01 -16.10
C GLY A 586 10.76 -11.78 -16.99
N LEU A 587 9.78 -11.59 -17.86
CA LEU A 587 9.67 -10.44 -18.76
C LEU A 587 8.22 -10.03 -18.90
N GLN A 588 7.98 -8.72 -18.91
CA GLN A 588 6.69 -8.12 -19.22
C GLN A 588 6.83 -7.08 -20.31
N PHE A 589 5.81 -6.94 -21.16
CA PHE A 589 5.61 -5.79 -22.03
C PHE A 589 4.13 -5.53 -22.32
N THR A 590 3.78 -4.32 -22.70
CA THR A 590 2.42 -3.92 -23.06
C THR A 590 2.32 -3.52 -24.52
N GLU A 591 1.34 -4.08 -25.23
CA GLU A 591 1.05 -3.77 -26.62
C GLU A 591 -0.39 -3.32 -26.85
N THR A 592 -0.62 -2.63 -27.96
CA THR A 592 -1.96 -2.23 -28.42
C THR A 592 -2.07 -2.47 -29.91
N MET A 593 -3.16 -3.13 -30.32
CA MET A 593 -3.51 -3.31 -31.73
C MET A 593 -4.92 -2.77 -31.98
N THR A 594 -5.13 -2.20 -33.17
CA THR A 594 -6.39 -1.58 -33.58
C THR A 594 -6.73 -1.95 -35.01
N GLY A 595 -8.01 -2.16 -35.28
CA GLY A 595 -8.52 -2.42 -36.61
C GLY A 595 -10.04 -2.48 -36.61
N TYR A 596 -10.57 -3.33 -37.47
CA TYR A 596 -12.01 -3.48 -37.68
C TYR A 596 -12.41 -4.93 -37.61
N PHE A 597 -13.64 -5.15 -37.15
CA PHE A 597 -14.24 -6.45 -36.89
C PHE A 597 -15.72 -6.41 -37.30
N SER A 598 -16.23 -7.49 -37.87
CA SER A 598 -17.63 -7.62 -38.26
C SER A 598 -18.27 -8.85 -37.62
N THR A 599 -19.46 -8.68 -37.05
CA THR A 599 -20.31 -9.79 -36.58
C THR A 599 -21.10 -10.47 -37.72
N GLU A 600 -21.06 -9.88 -38.91
CA GLU A 600 -21.80 -10.36 -40.09
C GLU A 600 -20.96 -11.24 -41.01
N GLU A 601 -19.64 -11.27 -40.80
CA GLU A 601 -18.71 -12.08 -41.57
C GLU A 601 -17.95 -13.01 -40.63
N LYS A 602 -18.04 -14.30 -40.91
CA LYS A 602 -17.61 -15.38 -40.02
C LYS A 602 -16.60 -16.31 -40.67
N ASP A 603 -16.44 -16.23 -41.99
CA ASP A 603 -15.64 -17.15 -42.77
C ASP A 603 -14.29 -16.53 -43.14
N ASP A 604 -14.25 -15.26 -43.55
CA ASP A 604 -13.05 -14.60 -44.08
C ASP A 604 -12.62 -13.36 -43.29
N PHE A 605 -11.31 -13.24 -43.00
CA PHE A 605 -10.77 -12.14 -42.20
C PHE A 605 -10.79 -10.79 -42.92
N GLN A 606 -10.49 -10.77 -44.23
CA GLN A 606 -10.41 -9.53 -45.01
C GLN A 606 -11.81 -8.97 -45.24
N LYS A 607 -12.78 -9.82 -45.63
CA LYS A 607 -14.19 -9.43 -45.69
C LYS A 607 -14.70 -8.95 -44.33
N GLY A 608 -14.28 -9.59 -43.23
CA GLY A 608 -14.64 -9.18 -41.87
C GLY A 608 -14.09 -7.80 -41.51
N HIS A 609 -12.84 -7.53 -41.88
CA HIS A 609 -12.23 -6.21 -41.73
C HIS A 609 -12.96 -5.14 -42.56
N ASP A 610 -13.20 -5.40 -43.85
CA ASP A 610 -13.81 -4.43 -44.76
C ASP A 610 -15.27 -4.12 -44.39
N ALA A 611 -16.05 -5.15 -44.04
CA ALA A 611 -17.41 -4.97 -43.53
C ALA A 611 -17.42 -4.19 -42.21
N GLY A 612 -16.52 -4.52 -41.27
CA GLY A 612 -16.38 -3.80 -40.02
C GLY A 612 -16.00 -2.33 -40.23
N LYS A 613 -15.10 -2.05 -41.17
CA LYS A 613 -14.70 -0.68 -41.55
C LYS A 613 -15.86 0.11 -42.14
N ASN A 614 -16.60 -0.50 -43.07
CA ASN A 614 -17.76 0.14 -43.72
C ASN A 614 -18.88 0.47 -42.72
N LYS A 615 -19.04 -0.36 -41.68
CA LYS A 615 -20.02 -0.15 -40.60
C LYS A 615 -19.50 0.63 -39.40
N ASN A 616 -18.24 1.10 -39.46
CA ASN A 616 -17.58 1.77 -38.35
C ASN A 616 -17.64 0.95 -37.03
N SER A 617 -17.25 -0.32 -37.13
CA SER A 617 -17.15 -1.29 -36.03
C SER A 617 -15.68 -1.47 -35.65
N PRO A 618 -15.10 -0.55 -34.84
CA PRO A 618 -13.71 -0.62 -34.44
C PRO A 618 -13.50 -1.76 -33.44
N PHE A 619 -12.29 -2.31 -33.47
CA PHE A 619 -11.83 -3.28 -32.48
C PHE A 619 -10.41 -2.91 -32.05
N THR A 620 -10.23 -2.70 -30.75
CA THR A 620 -8.93 -2.35 -30.16
C THR A 620 -8.70 -3.19 -28.91
N PHE A 621 -7.48 -3.69 -28.72
CA PHE A 621 -7.06 -4.22 -27.43
C PHE A 621 -5.84 -3.48 -26.89
N THR A 622 -5.66 -3.54 -25.57
CA THR A 622 -4.38 -3.28 -24.91
C THR A 622 -4.05 -4.42 -23.97
N LEU A 623 -2.97 -5.16 -24.28
CA LEU A 623 -2.55 -6.37 -23.58
C LEU A 623 -1.23 -6.11 -22.86
N THR A 624 -1.15 -6.56 -21.62
CA THR A 624 0.11 -6.69 -20.87
C THR A 624 0.45 -8.17 -20.88
N ILE A 625 1.49 -8.53 -21.62
CA ILE A 625 2.01 -9.90 -21.77
C ILE A 625 3.09 -10.11 -20.71
N VAL A 626 3.03 -11.25 -20.03
CA VAL A 626 3.90 -11.62 -18.92
C VAL A 626 4.43 -13.03 -19.13
N SER A 627 5.74 -13.18 -19.23
CA SER A 627 6.42 -14.45 -19.02
C SER A 627 7.06 -14.45 -17.63
N GLU A 628 6.66 -15.39 -16.77
CA GLU A 628 7.28 -15.56 -15.44
C GLU A 628 8.68 -16.19 -15.54
N ASP A 629 9.03 -16.78 -16.68
CA ASP A 629 10.30 -17.46 -16.93
C ASP A 629 10.81 -17.10 -18.33
N LEU A 630 11.75 -16.17 -18.40
CA LEU A 630 12.34 -15.72 -19.65
C LEU A 630 13.13 -16.85 -20.31
N GLU A 631 13.88 -17.65 -19.56
CA GLU A 631 14.69 -18.72 -20.15
C GLU A 631 13.82 -19.76 -20.87
N LYS A 632 12.71 -20.15 -20.24
CA LYS A 632 11.71 -21.02 -20.88
C LYS A 632 11.12 -20.39 -22.14
N MET A 633 10.83 -19.08 -22.11
CA MET A 633 10.32 -18.34 -23.26
C MET A 633 11.30 -18.34 -24.45
N LEU A 634 12.59 -18.19 -24.18
CA LEU A 634 13.61 -18.13 -25.23
C LEU A 634 13.97 -19.50 -25.83
N ASN A 635 13.84 -20.57 -25.03
CA ASN A 635 14.38 -21.90 -25.39
C ASN A 635 13.33 -22.97 -25.67
N SER A 636 12.04 -22.74 -25.36
CA SER A 636 10.97 -23.73 -25.56
C SER A 636 9.98 -23.28 -26.65
N GLU A 637 9.78 -24.12 -27.67
CA GLU A 637 8.72 -23.92 -28.67
C GLU A 637 7.30 -24.02 -28.08
N GLN A 638 7.16 -24.63 -26.89
CA GLN A 638 5.90 -24.77 -26.16
C GLN A 638 5.79 -23.77 -24.99
N HIS A 639 6.62 -22.73 -24.94
CA HIS A 639 6.48 -21.73 -23.88
C HIS A 639 5.10 -21.09 -23.93
N GLU A 640 4.54 -20.80 -22.76
CA GLU A 640 3.26 -20.10 -22.63
C GLU A 640 3.52 -18.87 -21.74
N ALA A 641 3.41 -17.69 -22.34
CA ALA A 641 3.29 -16.44 -21.58
C ALA A 641 1.81 -16.18 -21.32
N LYS A 642 1.51 -15.45 -20.24
CA LYS A 642 0.15 -15.08 -19.87
C LYS A 642 -0.16 -13.63 -20.25
N MET A 643 -1.45 -13.28 -20.28
CA MET A 643 -1.88 -11.93 -20.60
C MET A 643 -2.97 -11.42 -19.67
N ALA A 644 -2.91 -10.11 -19.38
CA ALA A 644 -3.99 -9.34 -18.78
C ALA A 644 -4.27 -8.11 -19.66
N GLY A 645 -5.53 -7.71 -19.79
CA GLY A 645 -5.82 -6.53 -20.59
C GLY A 645 -7.28 -6.21 -20.80
N THR A 646 -7.50 -5.32 -21.76
CA THR A 646 -8.81 -4.77 -22.09
C THR A 646 -9.04 -4.83 -23.59
N VAL A 647 -10.30 -5.03 -23.98
CA VAL A 647 -10.78 -4.96 -25.36
C VAL A 647 -11.88 -3.92 -25.46
N THR A 648 -11.79 -3.01 -26.42
CA THR A 648 -12.86 -2.09 -26.80
C THR A 648 -13.40 -2.53 -28.16
N ALA A 649 -14.62 -3.05 -28.16
CA ALA A 649 -15.32 -3.51 -29.36
C ALA A 649 -16.84 -3.23 -29.21
N PRO A 650 -17.33 -2.04 -29.64
CA PRO A 650 -18.73 -1.64 -29.45
C PRO A 650 -19.76 -2.62 -30.05
N ALA A 651 -19.37 -3.37 -31.09
CA ALA A 651 -20.19 -4.42 -31.69
C ALA A 651 -20.42 -5.63 -30.76
N LEU A 652 -19.56 -5.83 -29.75
CA LEU A 652 -19.69 -6.92 -28.76
C LEU A 652 -20.23 -6.42 -27.42
N SER A 653 -19.82 -5.22 -27.00
CA SER A 653 -20.22 -4.63 -25.72
C SER A 653 -20.07 -3.11 -25.77
N PRO A 654 -21.03 -2.34 -25.21
CA PRO A 654 -20.95 -0.88 -25.15
C PRO A 654 -19.84 -0.38 -24.20
N LYS A 655 -19.47 -1.18 -23.19
CA LYS A 655 -18.33 -0.89 -22.29
C LYS A 655 -17.13 -1.78 -22.63
N PRO A 656 -15.89 -1.32 -22.36
CA PRO A 656 -14.70 -2.15 -22.51
C PRO A 656 -14.79 -3.49 -21.76
N LEU A 657 -14.29 -4.54 -22.39
CA LEU A 657 -14.19 -5.89 -21.83
C LEU A 657 -12.84 -6.08 -21.13
N THR A 658 -12.79 -6.94 -20.11
CA THR A 658 -11.54 -7.36 -19.46
C THR A 658 -11.19 -8.79 -19.86
N ILE A 659 -9.90 -9.10 -19.89
CA ILE A 659 -9.37 -10.41 -20.25
C ILE A 659 -9.05 -11.26 -19.01
N SER A 660 -9.38 -12.55 -19.07
CA SER A 660 -8.84 -13.57 -18.17
C SER A 660 -8.28 -14.76 -18.96
N GLU A 661 -7.48 -15.61 -18.30
CA GLU A 661 -6.92 -16.84 -18.87
C GLU A 661 -6.22 -16.60 -20.22
N GLY A 662 -5.58 -15.45 -20.36
CA GLY A 662 -4.89 -15.07 -21.59
C GLY A 662 -3.60 -15.87 -21.78
N LYS A 663 -3.41 -16.44 -22.97
CA LYS A 663 -2.25 -17.22 -23.38
C LYS A 663 -1.61 -16.62 -24.63
N PHE A 664 -0.29 -16.47 -24.57
CA PHE A 664 0.53 -15.93 -25.63
C PHE A 664 1.70 -16.86 -25.92
N ASN A 665 1.91 -17.16 -27.20
CA ASN A 665 3.08 -17.89 -27.67
C ASN A 665 3.78 -17.05 -28.75
N LEU A 666 5.10 -16.90 -28.62
CA LEU A 666 5.91 -16.12 -29.53
C LEU A 666 6.69 -17.05 -30.48
N PHE A 667 6.59 -16.84 -31.79
CA PHE A 667 7.34 -17.59 -32.82
C PHE A 667 7.22 -19.13 -32.70
N VAL A 668 5.99 -19.65 -32.62
CA VAL A 668 5.75 -21.09 -32.72
C VAL A 668 5.69 -21.51 -34.19
N LYS A 669 6.22 -22.69 -34.52
CA LYS A 669 6.14 -23.23 -35.89
C LYS A 669 4.69 -23.58 -36.23
N ASP A 670 4.27 -23.24 -37.45
CA ASP A 670 2.99 -23.70 -37.95
C ASP A 670 3.01 -25.23 -38.17
N LYS A 671 1.91 -25.90 -37.78
CA LYS A 671 1.82 -27.37 -37.87
C LYS A 671 1.69 -27.88 -39.30
N GLN A 672 1.15 -27.07 -40.20
CA GLN A 672 0.91 -27.40 -41.60
C GLN A 672 2.08 -26.93 -42.48
N ASP A 673 2.73 -25.83 -42.10
CA ASP A 673 3.92 -25.29 -42.77
C ASP A 673 5.02 -24.94 -41.75
N PRO A 674 5.93 -25.88 -41.42
CA PRO A 674 6.99 -25.64 -40.44
C PRO A 674 7.97 -24.51 -40.82
N GLY A 675 7.94 -24.03 -42.06
CA GLY A 675 8.71 -22.87 -42.53
C GLY A 675 8.09 -21.53 -42.13
N LYS A 676 6.89 -21.52 -41.55
CA LYS A 676 6.20 -20.32 -41.06
C LYS A 676 6.21 -20.25 -39.54
N LEU A 677 6.44 -19.04 -39.03
CA LEU A 677 6.34 -18.75 -37.60
C LEU A 677 5.04 -18.01 -37.31
N LYS A 678 4.38 -18.41 -36.22
CA LYS A 678 3.16 -17.78 -35.72
C LYS A 678 3.37 -17.18 -34.33
N MET A 679 2.70 -16.07 -34.07
CA MET A 679 2.47 -15.58 -32.72
C MET A 679 1.01 -15.83 -32.38
N LEU A 680 0.72 -16.62 -31.34
CA LEU A 680 -0.63 -17.06 -31.01
C LEU A 680 -1.18 -16.28 -29.83
N TYR A 681 -2.46 -15.91 -29.92
CA TYR A 681 -3.21 -15.20 -28.90
C TYR A 681 -4.49 -15.97 -28.61
N GLN A 682 -4.71 -16.31 -27.35
CA GLN A 682 -5.95 -16.95 -26.89
C GLN A 682 -6.36 -16.29 -25.58
N MET A 683 -7.63 -15.92 -25.42
CA MET A 683 -8.09 -15.25 -24.21
C MET A 683 -9.61 -15.31 -24.05
N LYS A 684 -10.09 -15.32 -22.81
CA LYS A 684 -11.50 -15.09 -22.48
C LYS A 684 -11.75 -13.61 -22.30
N LEU A 685 -12.82 -13.10 -22.91
CA LEU A 685 -13.27 -11.71 -22.80
C LEU A 685 -14.52 -11.65 -21.95
N HIS A 686 -14.51 -10.79 -20.94
CA HIS A 686 -15.60 -10.60 -20.00
C HIS A 686 -16.22 -9.24 -20.19
N THR A 687 -17.54 -9.19 -20.35
CA THR A 687 -18.29 -7.93 -20.23
C THR A 687 -18.57 -7.61 -18.76
N VAL A 688 -18.85 -6.35 -18.46
CA VAL A 688 -19.24 -5.92 -17.10
C VAL A 688 -20.52 -6.61 -16.62
N GLY A 689 -21.40 -7.00 -17.55
CA GLY A 689 -22.66 -7.70 -17.27
C GLY A 689 -22.49 -9.20 -17.07
N GLY A 690 -21.28 -9.73 -17.24
CA GLY A 690 -20.96 -11.15 -17.04
C GLY A 690 -21.10 -12.04 -18.26
N HIS A 691 -21.42 -11.48 -19.43
CA HIS A 691 -21.33 -12.19 -20.70
C HIS A 691 -19.88 -12.49 -21.08
N GLU A 692 -19.64 -13.67 -21.65
CA GLU A 692 -18.32 -14.17 -22.02
C GLU A 692 -18.20 -14.37 -23.54
N TYR A 693 -17.03 -14.01 -24.07
CA TYR A 693 -16.61 -14.37 -25.43
C TYR A 693 -15.22 -15.01 -25.37
N PHE A 694 -14.89 -15.82 -26.37
CA PHE A 694 -13.55 -16.34 -26.54
C PHE A 694 -12.88 -15.68 -27.74
N PHE A 695 -11.64 -15.24 -27.58
CA PHE A 695 -10.87 -14.62 -28.64
C PHE A 695 -9.70 -15.52 -29.00
N THR A 696 -9.52 -15.75 -30.30
CA THR A 696 -8.30 -16.31 -30.85
C THR A 696 -7.74 -15.37 -31.90
N GLY A 697 -6.42 -15.20 -31.93
CA GLY A 697 -5.76 -14.51 -33.01
C GLY A 697 -4.37 -15.06 -33.29
N TYR A 698 -3.88 -14.81 -34.49
CA TYR A 698 -2.50 -15.12 -34.84
C TYR A 698 -1.88 -14.06 -35.75
N LYS A 699 -0.60 -13.81 -35.54
CA LYS A 699 0.28 -13.12 -36.49
C LYS A 699 1.04 -14.20 -37.26
N GLU A 700 1.24 -14.00 -38.55
CA GLU A 700 2.02 -14.90 -39.40
C GLU A 700 3.26 -14.15 -39.86
N ALA A 701 4.44 -14.73 -39.64
CA ALA A 701 5.68 -14.29 -40.24
C ALA A 701 6.09 -15.35 -41.26
N ALA A 702 6.06 -14.98 -42.54
CA ALA A 702 6.37 -15.85 -43.66
C ALA A 702 7.28 -15.09 -44.66
N ASP A 703 8.22 -15.78 -45.29
CA ASP A 703 9.01 -15.19 -46.38
C ASP A 703 8.17 -15.19 -47.66
N ASP A 704 7.53 -14.06 -47.97
CA ASP A 704 6.93 -13.83 -49.27
C ASP A 704 7.85 -12.98 -50.17
N LYS A 705 7.61 -12.98 -51.49
CA LYS A 705 8.49 -12.25 -52.43
C LYS A 705 8.34 -10.74 -52.25
N GLY A 706 9.09 -10.14 -51.32
CA GLY A 706 9.14 -8.71 -51.04
C GLY A 706 9.70 -8.42 -49.65
N PHE A 707 10.30 -7.25 -49.42
CA PHE A 707 10.68 -6.83 -48.06
C PHE A 707 9.42 -6.40 -47.28
N ASP A 708 8.62 -7.33 -46.76
CA ASP A 708 7.37 -7.02 -46.02
C ASP A 708 7.34 -7.42 -44.52
N VAL A 709 8.54 -7.55 -43.91
CA VAL A 709 8.73 -7.83 -42.48
C VAL A 709 7.83 -7.00 -41.55
N TRP A 710 7.55 -5.74 -41.93
CA TRP A 710 6.70 -4.86 -41.14
C TRP A 710 5.21 -5.23 -41.22
N SER A 711 4.66 -5.55 -42.39
CA SER A 711 3.22 -5.85 -42.49
C SER A 711 2.88 -7.17 -41.79
N ASP A 712 3.74 -8.18 -41.90
CA ASP A 712 3.59 -9.50 -41.30
C ASP A 712 3.66 -9.46 -39.77
N THR A 713 4.68 -8.81 -39.23
CA THR A 713 4.83 -8.66 -37.78
C THR A 713 3.82 -7.70 -37.17
N SER A 714 3.13 -6.90 -38.00
CA SER A 714 2.15 -5.91 -37.55
C SER A 714 0.69 -6.29 -37.74
N THR A 715 0.38 -7.35 -38.50
CA THR A 715 -1.01 -7.76 -38.82
C THR A 715 -1.45 -8.94 -37.97
N LEU A 716 -2.59 -8.81 -37.30
CA LEU A 716 -3.21 -9.85 -36.49
C LEU A 716 -4.59 -10.21 -37.05
N PHE A 717 -4.75 -11.48 -37.42
CA PHE A 717 -6.04 -12.05 -37.81
C PHE A 717 -6.78 -12.52 -36.56
N ILE A 718 -8.04 -12.11 -36.40
CA ILE A 718 -8.81 -12.38 -35.18
C ILE A 718 -10.12 -13.09 -35.47
N THR A 719 -10.49 -14.02 -34.60
CA THR A 719 -11.80 -14.66 -34.53
C THR A 719 -12.34 -14.53 -33.12
N VAL A 720 -13.60 -14.13 -32.99
CA VAL A 720 -14.32 -14.08 -31.71
C VAL A 720 -15.43 -15.12 -31.75
N TYR A 721 -15.55 -15.88 -30.66
CA TYR A 721 -16.56 -16.92 -30.45
C TYR A 721 -17.45 -16.52 -29.29
N GLU A 722 -18.69 -16.99 -29.34
CA GLU A 722 -19.63 -16.89 -28.23
C GLU A 722 -19.28 -17.90 -27.14
N GLY A 723 -19.26 -17.47 -25.87
CA GLY A 723 -18.99 -18.36 -24.75
C GLY A 723 -17.50 -18.46 -24.36
N PRO A 724 -17.14 -19.46 -23.53
CA PRO A 724 -15.86 -19.45 -22.81
C PRO A 724 -14.68 -20.01 -23.60
N ASP A 725 -14.92 -20.65 -24.74
CA ASP A 725 -13.89 -21.31 -25.55
C ASP A 725 -14.24 -21.32 -27.05
N SER A 726 -13.35 -21.91 -27.87
CA SER A 726 -13.50 -21.96 -29.33
C SER A 726 -14.48 -23.02 -29.83
N SER A 727 -15.16 -23.78 -28.95
CA SER A 727 -16.24 -24.69 -29.36
C SER A 727 -17.57 -23.98 -29.61
N GLY A 728 -17.69 -22.74 -29.11
CA GLY A 728 -18.86 -21.90 -29.33
C GLY A 728 -19.00 -21.38 -30.77
N PRO A 729 -20.18 -20.88 -31.16
CA PRO A 729 -20.39 -20.28 -32.47
C PRO A 729 -19.46 -19.09 -32.73
N VAL A 730 -18.95 -18.97 -33.96
CA VAL A 730 -18.21 -17.77 -34.38
C VAL A 730 -19.15 -16.56 -34.36
N THR A 731 -18.79 -15.56 -33.55
CA THR A 731 -19.45 -14.25 -33.48
C THR A 731 -19.01 -13.38 -34.65
N GLY A 732 -17.73 -13.42 -35.02
CA GLY A 732 -17.21 -12.68 -36.16
C GLY A 732 -15.70 -12.80 -36.38
N LYS A 733 -15.22 -12.20 -37.47
CA LYS A 733 -13.79 -12.12 -37.83
C LYS A 733 -13.35 -10.69 -38.15
N GLY A 734 -12.05 -10.45 -38.08
CA GLY A 734 -11.46 -9.15 -38.42
C GLY A 734 -9.94 -9.17 -38.51
N ILE A 735 -9.38 -7.99 -38.77
CA ILE A 735 -7.93 -7.76 -38.86
C ILE A 735 -7.58 -6.54 -38.02
N LEU A 736 -6.60 -6.71 -37.12
CA LEU A 736 -6.00 -5.64 -36.32
C LEU A 736 -4.58 -5.37 -36.80
N LYS A 737 -4.12 -4.13 -36.63
CA LYS A 737 -2.74 -3.73 -36.91
C LYS A 737 -2.12 -3.00 -35.72
N ILE A 738 -0.81 -3.19 -35.52
CA ILE A 738 -0.03 -2.32 -34.64
C ILE A 738 0.46 -1.11 -35.42
N LEU A 739 0.21 0.09 -34.90
CA LEU A 739 0.66 1.32 -35.54
C LEU A 739 2.14 1.56 -35.20
N PRO A 740 2.97 2.10 -36.11
CA PRO A 740 4.39 2.37 -35.83
C PRO A 740 4.63 3.20 -34.56
N LYS A 741 3.74 4.17 -34.28
CA LYS A 741 3.80 4.98 -33.06
C LYS A 741 3.55 4.17 -31.79
N ASP A 742 2.69 3.15 -31.84
CA ASP A 742 2.32 2.34 -30.69
C ASP A 742 3.35 1.23 -30.47
N PHE A 743 3.98 0.71 -31.52
CA PHE A 743 5.16 -0.15 -31.40
C PHE A 743 6.33 0.59 -30.70
N LYS A 744 6.61 1.85 -31.08
CA LYS A 744 7.62 2.66 -30.38
C LYS A 744 7.31 2.80 -28.89
N LYS A 745 6.04 2.96 -28.51
CA LYS A 745 5.64 2.97 -27.09
C LYS A 745 5.82 1.61 -26.44
N GLN A 746 5.45 0.52 -27.09
CA GLN A 746 5.57 -0.85 -26.58
C GLN A 746 7.01 -1.16 -26.17
N VAL A 747 8.00 -0.79 -26.98
CA VAL A 747 9.42 -0.98 -26.63
C VAL A 747 9.77 -0.31 -25.29
N THR A 748 9.18 0.86 -24.98
CA THR A 748 9.38 1.54 -23.69
C THR A 748 8.61 0.94 -22.51
N THR A 749 7.85 -0.13 -22.72
CA THR A 749 7.12 -0.85 -21.66
C THR A 749 7.76 -2.19 -21.30
N ILE A 750 8.81 -2.60 -22.01
CA ILE A 750 9.52 -3.84 -21.73
C ILE A 750 10.21 -3.71 -20.36
N LYS A 751 9.91 -4.63 -19.45
CA LYS A 751 10.41 -4.68 -18.08
C LYS A 751 10.82 -6.11 -17.73
N ALA A 752 11.94 -6.28 -17.05
CA ALA A 752 12.30 -7.57 -16.44
C ALA A 752 11.53 -7.75 -15.13
N LEU A 753 11.05 -8.96 -14.87
CA LEU A 753 10.38 -9.35 -13.63
C LEU A 753 11.34 -10.15 -12.76
N HIS A 754 11.21 -10.05 -11.45
CA HIS A 754 11.98 -10.82 -10.45
C HIS A 754 13.51 -10.66 -10.52
N ALA A 755 14.02 -9.71 -11.31
CA ALA A 755 15.44 -9.42 -11.39
C ALA A 755 15.98 -8.92 -10.04
N ALA A 756 17.11 -9.46 -9.60
CA ALA A 756 17.76 -9.12 -8.35
C ALA A 756 18.40 -7.73 -8.38
N ASP A 757 18.82 -7.27 -9.56
CA ASP A 757 19.46 -5.97 -9.74
C ASP A 757 19.29 -5.40 -11.17
N VAL A 758 19.83 -4.19 -11.36
CA VAL A 758 19.76 -3.46 -12.64
C VAL A 758 20.53 -4.15 -13.75
N LEU A 759 21.62 -4.86 -13.45
CA LEU A 759 22.43 -5.56 -14.44
C LEU A 759 21.69 -6.79 -14.97
N GLU A 760 21.10 -7.58 -14.08
CA GLU A 760 20.26 -8.73 -14.45
C GLU A 760 19.02 -8.28 -15.24
N SER A 761 18.38 -7.20 -14.81
CA SER A 761 17.26 -6.60 -15.57
C SER A 761 17.68 -6.17 -16.98
N ALA A 762 18.82 -5.50 -17.13
CA ALA A 762 19.31 -5.04 -18.42
C ALA A 762 19.69 -6.22 -19.34
N LYS A 763 20.29 -7.27 -18.76
CA LYS A 763 20.61 -8.51 -19.47
C LYS A 763 19.34 -9.19 -19.99
N ALA A 764 18.31 -9.36 -19.16
CA ALA A 764 17.05 -9.97 -19.55
C ALA A 764 16.39 -9.24 -20.74
N ILE A 765 16.35 -7.91 -20.69
CA ILE A 765 15.79 -7.09 -21.78
C ILE A 765 16.62 -7.24 -23.07
N LYS A 766 17.95 -7.27 -22.96
CA LYS A 766 18.85 -7.48 -24.10
C LYS A 766 18.67 -8.86 -24.72
N ASP A 767 18.64 -9.92 -23.91
CA ASP A 767 18.52 -11.30 -24.38
C ASP A 767 17.19 -11.52 -25.11
N PHE A 768 16.10 -10.96 -24.59
CA PHE A 768 14.82 -10.93 -25.29
C PHE A 768 14.88 -10.18 -26.63
N GLY A 769 15.50 -8.99 -26.66
CA GLY A 769 15.64 -8.21 -27.89
C GLY A 769 16.45 -8.93 -28.97
N LEU A 770 17.53 -9.63 -28.57
CA LEU A 770 18.34 -10.46 -29.47
C LEU A 770 17.55 -11.65 -30.01
N PHE A 771 16.82 -12.36 -29.15
CA PHE A 771 15.96 -13.46 -29.57
C PHE A 771 14.92 -13.01 -30.59
N PHE A 772 14.21 -11.91 -30.30
CA PHE A 772 13.18 -11.39 -31.18
C PHE A 772 13.76 -10.99 -32.55
N SER A 773 14.88 -10.27 -32.56
CA SER A 773 15.54 -9.84 -33.79
C SER A 773 16.09 -11.01 -34.60
N LYS A 774 16.64 -12.03 -33.93
CA LYS A 774 17.19 -13.24 -34.57
C LYS A 774 16.08 -14.08 -35.21
N ALA A 775 14.96 -14.27 -34.53
CA ALA A 775 13.82 -15.02 -35.07
C ALA A 775 13.29 -14.38 -36.36
N LEU A 776 13.19 -13.05 -36.39
CA LEU A 776 12.83 -12.31 -37.61
C LEU A 776 13.90 -12.43 -38.69
N TYR A 777 15.19 -12.25 -38.34
CA TYR A 777 16.27 -12.39 -39.31
C TYR A 777 16.24 -13.76 -40.00
N GLN A 778 16.13 -14.85 -39.24
CA GLN A 778 16.09 -16.22 -39.76
C GLN A 778 14.85 -16.54 -40.62
N GLN A 779 13.77 -15.78 -40.43
CA GLN A 779 12.53 -15.98 -41.19
C GLN A 779 12.60 -15.30 -42.56
N TYR A 780 13.36 -14.21 -42.71
CA TYR A 780 13.38 -13.37 -43.92
C TYR A 780 14.74 -13.32 -44.64
N LEU A 781 15.78 -13.97 -44.11
CA LEU A 781 17.16 -14.02 -44.64
C LEU A 781 17.78 -15.38 -44.37
#